data_AF-A0A812LUQ3-F1
#
_entry.id   AF-A0A812LUQ3-F1
#
_cell.length_a   1.000
_cell.length_b   1.000
_cell.length_c   1.000
_cell.angle_alpha   90.00
_cell.angle_beta   90.00
_cell.angle_gamma   90.00
#
_symmetry.space_group_name_H-M   'P 1'
#
loop_
_entity.id
_entity.type
_entity.pdbx_description
1 polymer ?
#
loop_
_entity_poly.entity_id
_entity_poly.type
_entity_poly.pdbx_seq_one_letter_code
_entity_poly.pdbx_strand_id
1 'polypeptide(L)'
;MTSNGAAGFLTQLNQLLASQQPLMGDQFASMLESQKECAVRAIRQHKISLEQATEICNLVRAGPWTEPQKQELAKIVSDTVAKGMHSTVQAKNKRENQEVQNFWSFLSATDKQVLREGDTLQFRLNHTAELMGKLNLFWPSEQAVGHIVKTMHFLRKDGLETPDDFHGAVKRLKSLVKARLKKAPKDLEYVKIYTLPEHLPPSLRGSFSDAEGGELPSSSTAISGPLRGSSKALKKLALPPLPDASCGVSLGGLMQMCHGLMEMQQRQMQQQQHQASHGTDLPGFKWLGKGGTGGSNAGLASMSTPAITNATSSISKPAEHEPDAKQILPFPKEENPAEQLAGSAGLATGQEPVNAAQQAQEMLQAWDLGGKNKKNQKEIDEEDRCDKPNAKKPKAKAKAKAKSQPKAKAQTKAKAKAKSQAKAKAQPKKGALKKPAAFKGLSFSERLKLRKVFATQRALAEILKEIRELDEVPAATSRSSVKRAREQKLQEYETAYGHIYIEPTLQKEDGTDVTIPMLSPAAMLTWATQHCQAFGEFLEKRLDLNPPSIDKSWSLVWYSDEIAPGNQLKHVNKRKVQVIYWSLQQLGNHARGCETCWFTLTAVRSSVVADMGGMAVLLRQIARFFFEVPDWRQGLLLTCPTGPRMLFADLRVLISDEAAIKQSLCNKGASGLIFCIHCQNAVDHKSHVAGNSGGSQISSLETDISRFRQQTQRSVKEYMDYLAQQQPLQSKARFEKLQTALGFNFKPMGLLAHPAYGPKVIDCIMFDWMHVYLVNGLFNVLTGLFLGDLHVQGWKGPDIQRFADGFTWPARLRGAAPKDVLHKRGSPSDSLKCSASEALNFLQVLRTYLVLWVLPQCNEDMRNACEVWLAMCKVLDALQKIAVGDGCTAVELQALVKGHLDLAKARYGADSFWVPKCHLALHLPLQLAKHSCLMSCFVHERKHKIVKKISNQVLDTSRAFEKSILDDVLHGHVQQLADPAFLPGEGVHLVQPVRPAPAKLQAELRRCLNIQGEIMTANQAVHAGNFAVSAKDLAVLHLDGQRLVGRVGYHIQADASCWSHVTLWKHVHGAMFTLSEDVALVETRHIHATCAFSVQGDSAVVVLP
;
A
#
# COMPACT_ATOMS: atom_id res chain seq x y z
N MET A 1 25.94 -14.35 22.01
CA MET A 1 25.14 -15.59 21.86
C MET A 1 23.78 -15.36 22.49
N THR A 2 22.74 -15.12 21.69
CA THR A 2 21.37 -14.96 22.20
C THR A 2 20.69 -16.32 22.27
N SER A 3 20.22 -16.73 23.46
CA SER A 3 19.45 -17.97 23.61
C SER A 3 18.05 -17.76 23.03
N ASN A 4 17.81 -18.29 21.83
CA ASN A 4 16.51 -18.26 21.13
C ASN A 4 15.50 -19.20 21.81
N GLY A 5 15.07 -18.86 23.02
CA GLY A 5 14.10 -19.63 23.81
C GLY A 5 13.54 -18.85 25.00
N ALA A 6 12.55 -19.44 25.67
CA ALA A 6 11.84 -18.80 26.80
C ALA A 6 12.78 -18.30 27.92
N ALA A 7 13.87 -19.01 28.22
CA ALA A 7 14.88 -18.56 29.18
C ALA A 7 15.56 -17.25 28.75
N GLY A 8 16.05 -17.16 27.50
CA GLY A 8 16.68 -15.95 26.98
C GLY A 8 15.75 -14.73 26.93
N PHE A 9 14.47 -14.96 26.59
CA PHE A 9 13.44 -13.93 26.68
C PHE A 9 13.25 -13.45 28.12
N LEU A 10 13.14 -14.36 29.09
CA LEU A 10 12.99 -14.01 30.51
C LEU A 10 14.21 -13.29 31.08
N THR A 11 15.42 -13.64 30.66
CA THR A 11 16.64 -12.91 31.05
C THR A 11 16.59 -11.46 30.58
N GLN A 12 16.29 -11.22 29.29
CA GLN A 12 16.16 -9.87 28.73
C GLN A 12 15.00 -9.09 29.39
N LEU A 13 13.87 -9.77 29.63
CA LEU A 13 12.70 -9.16 30.25
C LEU A 13 12.96 -8.77 31.71
N ASN A 14 13.54 -9.65 32.53
CA ASN A 14 13.90 -9.35 33.91
C ASN A 14 14.86 -8.15 34.00
N GLN A 15 15.88 -8.12 33.13
CA GLN A 15 16.87 -7.03 33.09
C GLN A 15 16.20 -5.69 32.76
N LEU A 16 15.31 -5.65 31.76
CA LEU A 16 14.58 -4.44 31.42
C LEU A 16 13.54 -4.05 32.47
N LEU A 17 12.78 -4.99 33.03
CA LEU A 17 11.84 -4.72 34.12
C LEU A 17 12.56 -4.06 35.32
N ALA A 18 13.73 -4.55 35.71
CA ALA A 18 14.55 -3.93 36.75
C ALA A 18 14.99 -2.49 36.38
N SER A 19 15.31 -2.22 35.12
CA SER A 19 15.63 -0.85 34.64
C SER A 19 14.42 0.09 34.61
N GLN A 20 13.21 -0.45 34.38
CA GLN A 20 11.97 0.33 34.29
C GLN A 20 11.31 0.57 35.66
N GLN A 21 11.54 -0.29 36.64
CA GLN A 21 11.00 -0.17 37.99
C GLN A 21 11.23 1.23 38.65
N PRO A 22 12.45 1.81 38.66
CA PRO A 22 12.65 3.15 39.21
C PRO A 22 12.04 4.28 38.36
N LEU A 23 11.69 4.02 37.09
CA LEU A 23 11.15 5.02 36.18
C LEU A 23 9.62 5.10 36.21
N MET A 24 8.93 4.02 36.61
CA MET A 24 7.48 3.87 36.38
C MET A 24 6.59 4.07 37.61
N GLY A 25 7.14 4.05 38.82
CA GLY A 25 6.36 4.22 40.06
C GLY A 25 5.12 3.33 40.11
N ASP A 26 3.95 3.94 40.37
CA ASP A 26 2.66 3.24 40.47
C ASP A 26 2.26 2.48 39.18
N GLN A 27 2.71 2.93 38.01
CA GLN A 27 2.39 2.28 36.74
C GLN A 27 3.15 0.96 36.53
N PHE A 28 4.21 0.72 37.31
CA PHE A 28 5.02 -0.52 37.21
C PHE A 28 4.19 -1.78 37.43
N ALA A 29 3.20 -1.75 38.33
CA ALA A 29 2.33 -2.90 38.61
C ALA A 29 1.49 -3.31 37.39
N SER A 30 0.98 -2.33 36.62
CA SER A 30 0.21 -2.60 35.40
C SER A 30 1.09 -3.17 34.28
N MET A 31 2.32 -2.66 34.15
CA MET A 31 3.28 -3.22 33.20
C MET A 31 3.65 -4.65 33.61
N LEU A 32 3.97 -4.88 34.88
CA LEU A 32 4.41 -6.19 35.38
C LEU A 32 3.36 -7.27 35.09
N GLU A 33 2.07 -6.97 35.23
CA GLU A 33 0.98 -7.90 34.88
C GLU A 33 0.88 -8.15 33.36
N SER A 34 1.06 -7.12 32.51
CA SER A 34 1.09 -7.29 31.06
C SER A 34 2.31 -8.11 30.58
N GLN A 35 3.47 -7.85 31.19
CA GLN A 35 4.70 -8.60 30.90
C GLN A 35 4.67 -10.02 31.47
N LYS A 36 3.93 -10.27 32.55
CA LYS A 36 3.63 -11.62 33.07
C LYS A 36 2.84 -12.43 32.04
N GLU A 37 1.81 -11.87 31.41
CA GLU A 37 1.09 -12.55 30.32
C GLU A 37 1.99 -12.82 29.10
N CYS A 38 2.91 -11.91 28.78
CA CYS A 38 3.92 -12.13 27.74
C CYS A 38 4.89 -13.28 28.11
N ALA A 39 5.35 -13.34 29.36
CA ALA A 39 6.17 -14.42 29.90
C ALA A 39 5.44 -15.77 29.88
N VAL A 40 4.18 -15.83 30.35
CA VAL A 40 3.32 -17.02 30.28
C VAL A 40 3.20 -17.52 28.84
N ARG A 41 3.00 -16.61 27.88
CA ARG A 41 2.93 -16.93 26.46
C ARG A 41 4.26 -17.49 25.92
N ALA A 42 5.38 -16.81 26.18
CA ALA A 42 6.70 -17.24 25.76
C ALA A 42 7.05 -18.64 26.32
N ILE A 43 6.75 -18.91 27.60
CA ILE A 43 6.95 -20.23 28.22
C ILE A 43 6.09 -21.30 27.51
N ARG A 44 4.79 -21.04 27.31
CA ARG A 44 3.85 -22.02 26.70
C ARG A 44 4.15 -22.34 25.23
N GLN A 45 4.81 -21.45 24.50
CA GLN A 45 5.13 -21.64 23.08
C GLN A 45 6.33 -22.58 22.87
N HIS A 46 7.31 -22.55 23.77
CA HIS A 46 8.53 -23.34 23.61
C HIS A 46 8.37 -24.77 24.15
N LYS A 47 9.02 -25.73 23.49
CA LYS A 47 9.26 -27.05 24.09
C LYS A 47 10.41 -26.93 25.08
N ILE A 48 10.10 -27.07 26.36
CA ILE A 48 11.03 -26.88 27.47
C ILE A 48 11.56 -28.24 27.95
N SER A 49 12.88 -28.42 27.98
CA SER A 49 13.54 -29.57 28.61
C SER A 49 13.55 -29.45 30.15
N LEU A 50 13.87 -30.53 30.87
CA LEU A 50 13.91 -30.49 32.35
C LEU A 50 14.96 -29.50 32.89
N GLU A 51 16.11 -29.41 32.22
CA GLU A 51 17.19 -28.47 32.53
C GLU A 51 16.74 -27.02 32.30
N GLN A 52 16.15 -26.73 31.14
CA GLN A 52 15.57 -25.42 30.82
C GLN A 52 14.42 -25.04 31.77
N ALA A 53 13.64 -26.01 32.25
CA ALA A 53 12.60 -25.75 33.24
C ALA A 53 13.19 -25.27 34.57
N THR A 54 14.33 -25.83 34.99
CA THR A 54 15.05 -25.40 36.18
C THR A 54 15.67 -24.01 36.00
N GLU A 55 16.28 -23.74 34.85
CA GLU A 55 16.78 -22.41 34.46
C GLU A 55 15.66 -21.36 34.50
N ILE A 56 14.54 -21.63 33.84
CA ILE A 56 13.37 -20.74 33.81
C ILE A 56 12.80 -20.53 35.22
N CYS A 57 12.69 -21.57 36.05
CA CYS A 57 12.26 -21.43 37.44
C CYS A 57 13.20 -20.53 38.25
N ASN A 58 14.51 -20.58 38.02
CA ASN A 58 15.47 -19.70 38.69
C ASN A 58 15.33 -18.24 38.21
N LEU A 59 15.17 -18.02 36.90
CA LEU A 59 14.88 -16.70 36.33
C LEU A 59 13.55 -16.10 36.86
N VAL A 60 12.52 -16.92 37.05
CA VAL A 60 11.24 -16.49 37.65
C VAL A 60 11.41 -16.12 39.13
N ARG A 61 12.25 -16.83 39.91
CA ARG A 61 12.53 -16.46 41.31
C ARG A 61 13.33 -15.15 41.42
N ALA A 62 14.30 -14.94 40.53
CA ALA A 62 15.20 -13.80 40.55
C ALA A 62 14.61 -12.52 39.91
N GLY A 63 13.56 -12.64 39.10
CA GLY A 63 12.90 -11.50 38.47
C GLY A 63 12.01 -10.68 39.43
N PRO A 64 11.64 -9.44 39.05
CA PRO A 64 10.88 -8.49 39.88
C PRO A 64 9.38 -8.82 39.97
N TRP A 65 9.03 -10.10 39.99
CA TRP A 65 7.67 -10.62 40.02
C TRP A 65 7.12 -10.63 41.46
N THR A 66 5.81 -10.44 41.63
CA THR A 66 5.16 -10.65 42.92
C THR A 66 5.07 -12.15 43.25
N GLU A 67 4.97 -12.52 44.54
CA GLU A 67 4.88 -13.94 44.93
C GLU A 67 3.72 -14.71 44.26
N PRO A 68 2.50 -14.17 44.11
CA PRO A 68 1.44 -14.82 43.33
C PRO A 68 1.83 -15.05 41.86
N GLN A 69 2.51 -14.10 41.22
CA GLN A 69 2.97 -14.22 39.83
C GLN A 69 4.11 -15.24 39.70
N LYS A 70 5.03 -15.34 40.68
CA LYS A 70 6.05 -16.40 40.71
C LYS A 70 5.42 -17.79 40.80
N GLN A 71 4.41 -17.96 41.63
CA GLN A 71 3.66 -19.21 41.75
C GLN A 71 2.93 -19.57 40.44
N GLU A 72 2.28 -18.59 39.80
CA GLU A 72 1.63 -18.79 38.49
C GLU A 72 2.64 -19.20 37.42
N LEU A 73 3.72 -18.43 37.24
CA LEU A 73 4.76 -18.71 36.25
C LEU A 73 5.41 -20.08 36.47
N ALA A 74 5.74 -20.44 37.72
CA ALA A 74 6.29 -21.76 38.05
C ALA A 74 5.30 -22.90 37.71
N LYS A 75 4.00 -22.71 37.98
CA LYS A 75 2.97 -23.66 37.57
C LYS A 75 2.89 -23.81 36.05
N ILE A 76 2.96 -22.71 35.29
CA ILE A 76 2.94 -22.75 33.82
C ILE A 76 4.16 -23.51 33.25
N VAL A 77 5.34 -23.38 33.86
CA VAL A 77 6.52 -24.18 33.48
C VAL A 77 6.25 -25.67 33.69
N SER A 78 5.76 -26.06 34.87
CA SER A 78 5.41 -27.45 35.19
C SER A 78 4.36 -28.03 34.22
N ASP A 79 3.26 -27.30 33.98
CA ASP A 79 2.21 -27.69 33.04
C ASP A 79 2.74 -27.88 31.60
N THR A 80 3.72 -27.07 31.20
CA THR A 80 4.31 -27.12 29.85
C THR A 80 5.25 -28.31 29.69
N VAL A 81 6.08 -28.60 30.70
CA VAL A 81 6.93 -29.80 30.75
C VAL A 81 6.08 -31.08 30.72
N ALA A 82 5.02 -31.15 31.54
CA ALA A 82 4.12 -32.30 31.58
C ALA A 82 3.45 -32.57 30.21
N LYS A 83 2.98 -31.53 29.52
CA LYS A 83 2.45 -31.65 28.15
C LYS A 83 3.50 -32.17 27.15
N GLY A 84 4.76 -31.71 27.28
CA GLY A 84 5.88 -32.23 26.50
C GLY A 84 6.08 -33.73 26.70
N MET A 85 6.11 -34.21 27.95
CA MET A 85 6.25 -35.62 28.28
C MET A 85 5.12 -36.48 27.69
N HIS A 86 3.85 -36.08 27.84
CA HIS A 86 2.71 -36.82 27.27
C HIS A 86 2.76 -36.92 25.74
N SER A 87 3.23 -35.89 25.03
CA SER A 87 3.37 -35.92 23.57
C SER A 87 4.40 -36.97 23.09
N THR A 88 5.44 -37.19 23.90
CA THR A 88 6.54 -38.12 23.60
C THR A 88 6.11 -39.59 23.78
N VAL A 89 5.22 -39.85 24.74
CA VAL A 89 4.67 -41.21 25.00
C VAL A 89 3.76 -41.68 23.86
N GLN A 90 2.95 -40.80 23.26
CA GLN A 90 2.08 -41.18 22.13
C GLN A 90 2.84 -41.48 20.83
N ALA A 91 4.02 -40.87 20.63
CA ALA A 91 4.82 -41.07 19.42
C ALA A 91 5.34 -42.51 19.27
N LYS A 92 5.60 -43.23 20.37
CA LYS A 92 6.15 -44.61 20.35
C LYS A 92 5.20 -45.69 19.81
N ASN A 93 3.90 -45.40 19.66
CA ASN A 93 2.88 -46.40 19.30
C ASN A 93 2.33 -46.31 17.86
N LYS A 94 2.96 -45.54 16.97
CA LYS A 94 2.50 -45.40 15.57
C LYS A 94 3.40 -46.17 14.61
N ARG A 95 2.96 -47.37 14.18
CA ARG A 95 3.63 -48.16 13.13
C ARG A 95 3.83 -47.31 11.86
N GLU A 96 5.01 -47.38 11.27
CA GLU A 96 5.38 -46.59 10.09
C GLU A 96 4.67 -47.08 8.82
N ASN A 97 4.77 -46.31 7.72
CA ASN A 97 4.27 -46.77 6.42
C ASN A 97 5.14 -47.90 5.88
N GLN A 98 4.49 -48.89 5.29
CA GLN A 98 5.12 -50.04 4.64
C GLN A 98 5.37 -49.75 3.15
N GLU A 99 6.57 -50.02 2.66
CA GLU A 99 6.95 -49.84 1.26
C GLU A 99 7.00 -51.18 0.52
N VAL A 100 6.57 -51.20 -0.75
CA VAL A 100 6.66 -52.38 -1.63
C VAL A 100 7.39 -51.98 -2.90
N GLN A 101 8.58 -52.55 -3.11
CA GLN A 101 9.42 -52.24 -4.27
C GLN A 101 8.98 -53.04 -5.50
N ASN A 102 8.67 -54.32 -5.32
CA ASN A 102 8.22 -55.21 -6.37
C ASN A 102 7.03 -56.02 -5.88
N PHE A 103 5.79 -55.71 -6.30
CA PHE A 103 4.62 -56.53 -5.95
C PHE A 103 4.49 -57.77 -6.85
N TRP A 104 5.11 -57.76 -8.03
CA TRP A 104 4.99 -58.83 -9.02
C TRP A 104 5.61 -60.16 -8.53
N SER A 105 6.73 -60.06 -7.81
CA SER A 105 7.44 -61.21 -7.23
C SER A 105 6.66 -61.96 -6.16
N PHE A 106 5.57 -61.39 -5.62
CA PHE A 106 4.70 -62.01 -4.62
C PHE A 106 3.41 -62.62 -5.21
N LEU A 107 3.33 -62.77 -6.54
CA LEU A 107 2.18 -63.37 -7.23
C LEU A 107 2.53 -64.76 -7.78
N SER A 108 1.72 -65.76 -7.45
CA SER A 108 1.79 -67.09 -8.09
C SER A 108 1.31 -67.06 -9.53
N ALA A 109 1.56 -68.13 -10.29
CA ALA A 109 0.98 -68.34 -11.62
C ALA A 109 -0.55 -68.20 -11.60
N THR A 110 -1.18 -68.83 -10.60
CA THR A 110 -2.62 -68.81 -10.34
C THR A 110 -3.12 -67.40 -10.03
N ASP A 111 -2.41 -66.62 -9.21
CA ASP A 111 -2.78 -65.22 -8.92
C ASP A 111 -2.72 -64.34 -10.16
N LYS A 112 -1.67 -64.51 -10.99
CA LYS A 112 -1.52 -63.81 -12.27
C LYS A 112 -2.67 -64.18 -13.21
N GLN A 113 -3.10 -65.45 -13.23
CA GLN A 113 -4.26 -65.91 -14.00
C GLN A 113 -5.57 -65.30 -13.48
N VAL A 114 -5.85 -65.39 -12.17
CA VAL A 114 -7.06 -64.81 -11.54
C VAL A 114 -7.17 -63.29 -11.77
N LEU A 115 -6.05 -62.57 -11.76
CA LEU A 115 -6.00 -61.13 -12.04
C LEU A 115 -6.07 -60.78 -13.55
N ARG A 116 -5.85 -61.74 -14.45
CA ARG A 116 -6.12 -61.64 -15.89
C ARG A 116 -7.57 -62.00 -16.22
N GLU A 117 -8.08 -63.11 -15.73
CA GLU A 117 -9.37 -63.67 -16.17
C GLU A 117 -10.57 -63.11 -15.38
N GLY A 118 -10.39 -62.74 -14.11
CA GLY A 118 -11.50 -62.36 -13.21
C GLY A 118 -12.45 -61.27 -13.73
N ASP A 119 -13.75 -61.61 -13.74
CA ASP A 119 -14.83 -60.91 -14.48
C ASP A 119 -14.97 -59.41 -14.23
N THR A 120 -14.66 -58.93 -13.02
CA THR A 120 -14.87 -57.52 -12.64
C THR A 120 -13.69 -56.93 -11.90
N LEU A 121 -13.47 -55.62 -12.07
CA LEU A 121 -12.46 -54.88 -11.32
C LEU A 121 -12.64 -55.01 -9.79
N GLN A 122 -13.88 -55.04 -9.31
CA GLN A 122 -14.18 -55.17 -7.88
C GLN A 122 -13.79 -56.56 -7.33
N PHE A 123 -13.90 -57.62 -8.14
CA PHE A 123 -13.38 -58.94 -7.81
C PHE A 123 -11.83 -58.92 -7.75
N ARG A 124 -11.17 -58.38 -8.78
CA ARG A 124 -9.70 -58.27 -8.83
C ARG A 124 -9.11 -57.43 -7.69
N LEU A 125 -9.79 -56.35 -7.29
CA LEU A 125 -9.42 -55.54 -6.12
C LEU A 125 -9.64 -56.27 -4.79
N ASN A 126 -10.65 -57.14 -4.70
CA ASN A 126 -10.88 -57.97 -3.52
C ASN A 126 -9.81 -59.06 -3.36
N HIS A 127 -9.40 -59.70 -4.48
CA HIS A 127 -8.30 -60.67 -4.53
C HIS A 127 -6.97 -60.02 -4.16
N THR A 128 -6.64 -58.88 -4.77
CA THR A 128 -5.42 -58.11 -4.46
C THR A 128 -5.38 -57.70 -2.98
N ALA A 129 -6.50 -57.26 -2.42
CA ALA A 129 -6.60 -56.93 -0.99
C ALA A 129 -6.48 -58.16 -0.06
N GLU A 130 -6.74 -59.37 -0.55
CA GLU A 130 -6.48 -60.61 0.18
C GLU A 130 -4.99 -60.96 0.18
N LEU A 131 -4.33 -60.86 -0.97
CA LEU A 131 -2.87 -61.05 -1.09
C LEU A 131 -2.10 -60.06 -0.21
N MET A 132 -2.51 -58.79 -0.19
CA MET A 132 -1.97 -57.80 0.76
C MET A 132 -2.23 -58.19 2.23
N GLY A 133 -3.36 -58.86 2.52
CA GLY A 133 -3.65 -59.39 3.85
C GLY A 133 -2.72 -60.55 4.25
N LYS A 134 -2.47 -61.49 3.32
CA LYS A 134 -1.51 -62.60 3.49
C LYS A 134 -0.07 -62.10 3.70
N LEU A 135 0.28 -60.93 3.17
CA LEU A 135 1.57 -60.27 3.38
C LEU A 135 1.67 -59.44 4.68
N ASN A 136 0.62 -59.31 5.50
CA ASN A 136 0.50 -58.32 6.58
C ASN A 136 0.70 -56.84 6.12
N LEU A 137 0.42 -56.54 4.85
CA LEU A 137 0.59 -55.22 4.25
C LEU A 137 -0.65 -54.34 4.48
N PHE A 138 -0.80 -53.84 5.71
CA PHE A 138 -1.98 -53.08 6.14
C PHE A 138 -1.79 -51.54 6.16
N TRP A 139 -0.54 -51.06 6.18
CA TRP A 139 -0.17 -49.63 6.17
C TRP A 139 0.67 -49.24 4.94
N PRO A 140 0.31 -49.63 3.71
CA PRO A 140 1.10 -49.34 2.52
C PRO A 140 1.21 -47.83 2.25
N SER A 141 2.40 -47.38 1.84
CA SER A 141 2.64 -46.01 1.38
C SER A 141 1.78 -45.65 0.16
N GLU A 142 1.70 -44.36 -0.16
CA GLU A 142 1.02 -43.93 -1.39
C GLU A 142 1.73 -44.42 -2.66
N GLN A 143 3.06 -44.59 -2.62
CA GLN A 143 3.82 -45.16 -3.72
C GLN A 143 3.56 -46.68 -3.85
N ALA A 144 3.58 -47.41 -2.74
CA ALA A 144 3.33 -48.85 -2.69
C ALA A 144 1.93 -49.21 -3.24
N VAL A 145 0.86 -48.52 -2.81
CA VAL A 145 -0.48 -48.76 -3.37
C VAL A 145 -0.55 -48.39 -4.86
N GLY A 146 0.13 -47.32 -5.27
CA GLY A 146 0.22 -46.95 -6.69
C GLY A 146 0.92 -48.03 -7.53
N HIS A 147 1.96 -48.68 -7.00
CA HIS A 147 2.67 -49.78 -7.65
C HIS A 147 1.81 -51.05 -7.77
N ILE A 148 1.10 -51.40 -6.70
CA ILE A 148 0.19 -52.56 -6.68
C ILE A 148 -0.91 -52.42 -7.75
N VAL A 149 -1.54 -51.24 -7.85
CA VAL A 149 -2.59 -51.00 -8.88
C VAL A 149 -2.00 -50.93 -10.30
N LYS A 150 -0.73 -50.51 -10.49
CA LYS A 150 -0.03 -50.65 -11.78
C LYS A 150 0.16 -52.12 -12.17
N THR A 151 0.52 -52.98 -11.23
CA THR A 151 0.65 -54.42 -11.44
C THR A 151 -0.68 -55.04 -11.90
N MET A 152 -1.79 -54.66 -11.27
CA MET A 152 -3.14 -55.07 -11.73
C MET A 152 -3.48 -54.56 -13.13
N HIS A 153 -3.16 -53.30 -13.44
CA HIS A 153 -3.39 -52.71 -14.77
C HIS A 153 -2.59 -53.42 -15.87
N PHE A 154 -1.35 -53.83 -15.58
CA PHE A 154 -0.51 -54.59 -16.50
C PHE A 154 -1.12 -55.96 -16.82
N LEU A 155 -1.63 -56.66 -15.80
CA LEU A 155 -2.26 -57.98 -15.99
C LEU A 155 -3.57 -57.89 -16.78
N ARG A 156 -4.42 -56.89 -16.53
CA ARG A 156 -5.57 -56.57 -17.38
C ARG A 156 -6.09 -55.16 -17.14
N LYS A 157 -6.33 -54.43 -18.24
CA LYS A 157 -6.62 -52.99 -18.23
C LYS A 157 -8.08 -52.65 -17.88
N ASP A 158 -9.02 -53.56 -18.07
CA ASP A 158 -10.47 -53.34 -17.91
C ASP A 158 -10.82 -52.68 -16.56
N GLY A 159 -11.41 -51.48 -16.62
CA GLY A 159 -11.73 -50.68 -15.45
C GLY A 159 -10.55 -49.96 -14.77
N LEU A 160 -9.36 -49.96 -15.38
CA LEU A 160 -8.17 -49.20 -14.96
C LEU A 160 -7.61 -48.37 -16.12
N GLU A 161 -8.44 -48.04 -17.10
CA GLU A 161 -8.04 -47.43 -18.37
C GLU A 161 -7.86 -45.91 -18.26
N THR A 162 -8.66 -45.25 -17.41
CA THR A 162 -8.55 -43.80 -17.18
C THR A 162 -7.82 -43.48 -15.87
N PRO A 163 -7.20 -42.28 -15.75
CA PRO A 163 -6.58 -41.84 -14.49
C PRO A 163 -7.57 -41.73 -13.32
N ASP A 164 -8.85 -41.45 -13.59
CA ASP A 164 -9.88 -41.35 -12.56
C ASP A 164 -10.28 -42.75 -12.06
N ASP A 165 -10.37 -43.74 -12.94
CA ASP A 165 -10.60 -45.14 -12.55
C ASP A 165 -9.41 -45.71 -11.76
N PHE A 166 -8.18 -45.43 -12.19
CA PHE A 166 -6.96 -45.79 -11.47
C PHE A 166 -6.94 -45.20 -10.05
N HIS A 167 -7.30 -43.92 -9.92
CA HIS A 167 -7.42 -43.26 -8.61
C HIS A 167 -8.58 -43.82 -7.76
N GLY A 168 -9.70 -44.17 -8.39
CA GLY A 168 -10.82 -44.87 -7.77
C GLY A 168 -10.42 -46.22 -7.21
N ALA A 169 -9.67 -47.01 -7.98
CA ALA A 169 -9.11 -48.29 -7.58
C ALA A 169 -8.12 -48.17 -6.41
N VAL A 170 -7.19 -47.19 -6.45
CA VAL A 170 -6.27 -46.89 -5.32
C VAL A 170 -7.05 -46.56 -4.03
N LYS A 171 -8.10 -45.74 -4.10
CA LYS A 171 -8.97 -45.44 -2.95
C LYS A 171 -9.72 -46.67 -2.46
N ARG A 172 -10.26 -47.49 -3.38
CA ARG A 172 -11.03 -48.69 -3.06
C ARG A 172 -10.15 -49.75 -2.42
N LEU A 173 -8.95 -49.98 -2.94
CA LEU A 173 -7.96 -50.91 -2.37
C LEU A 173 -7.57 -50.51 -0.95
N LYS A 174 -7.24 -49.22 -0.71
CA LYS A 174 -6.99 -48.70 0.66
C LYS A 174 -8.17 -48.93 1.60
N SER A 175 -9.41 -48.81 1.13
CA SER A 175 -10.62 -49.09 1.92
C SER A 175 -10.78 -50.58 2.25
N LEU A 176 -10.49 -51.48 1.31
CA LEU A 176 -10.57 -52.93 1.49
C LEU A 176 -9.49 -53.46 2.44
N VAL A 177 -8.25 -52.96 2.32
CA VAL A 177 -7.13 -53.29 3.22
C VAL A 177 -7.43 -52.81 4.64
N LYS A 178 -7.94 -51.58 4.81
CA LYS A 178 -8.37 -51.05 6.13
C LYS A 178 -9.54 -51.85 6.73
N ALA A 179 -10.44 -52.38 5.90
CA ALA A 179 -11.51 -53.25 6.38
C ALA A 179 -11.01 -54.64 6.83
N ARG A 180 -9.96 -55.18 6.19
CA ARG A 180 -9.29 -56.42 6.61
C ARG A 180 -8.43 -56.24 7.86
N LEU A 181 -7.70 -55.12 8.00
CA LEU A 181 -6.95 -54.78 9.23
C LEU A 181 -7.84 -54.82 10.49
N LYS A 182 -9.10 -54.37 10.39
CA LYS A 182 -10.07 -54.44 11.51
C LYS A 182 -10.44 -55.86 11.95
N LYS A 183 -10.18 -56.87 11.12
CA LYS A 183 -10.47 -58.29 11.36
C LYS A 183 -9.21 -59.13 11.61
N ALA A 184 -8.02 -58.52 11.51
CA ALA A 184 -6.76 -59.22 11.67
C ALA A 184 -6.39 -59.35 13.16
N PRO A 185 -5.56 -60.35 13.54
CA PRO A 185 -5.02 -60.48 14.90
C PRO A 185 -4.33 -59.21 15.39
N LYS A 186 -4.19 -59.04 16.72
CA LYS A 186 -3.47 -57.89 17.29
C LYS A 186 -1.96 -58.00 17.10
N ASP A 187 -1.44 -59.23 17.14
CA ASP A 187 0.00 -59.53 17.20
C ASP A 187 0.56 -59.88 15.81
N LEU A 188 0.22 -59.04 14.83
CA LEU A 188 0.72 -59.15 13.46
C LEU A 188 2.20 -58.77 13.38
N GLU A 189 3.01 -59.70 12.89
CA GLU A 189 4.40 -59.47 12.49
C GLU A 189 4.47 -58.38 11.40
N TYR A 190 5.30 -57.37 11.64
CA TYR A 190 5.34 -56.13 10.85
C TYR A 190 6.61 -56.07 10.00
N VAL A 191 6.43 -56.08 8.68
CA VAL A 191 7.51 -55.88 7.69
C VAL A 191 7.42 -54.46 7.14
N LYS A 192 8.52 -53.70 7.24
CA LYS A 192 8.59 -52.29 6.80
C LYS A 192 8.79 -52.15 5.29
N ILE A 193 9.59 -53.03 4.68
CA ILE A 193 9.94 -52.97 3.25
C ILE A 193 9.81 -54.37 2.64
N TYR A 194 9.04 -54.49 1.57
CA TYR A 194 8.83 -55.73 0.83
C TYR A 194 9.61 -55.70 -0.49
N THR A 195 10.52 -56.65 -0.66
CA THR A 195 11.43 -56.76 -1.82
C THR A 195 11.22 -58.06 -2.58
N LEU A 196 11.47 -59.21 -1.95
CA LEU A 196 11.33 -60.55 -2.52
C LEU A 196 10.69 -61.52 -1.50
N PRO A 197 10.02 -62.61 -1.93
CA PRO A 197 9.41 -63.60 -1.03
C PRO A 197 10.38 -64.24 -0.03
N GLU A 198 11.63 -64.47 -0.44
CA GLU A 198 12.69 -65.01 0.42
C GLU A 198 13.04 -64.10 1.61
N HIS A 199 12.87 -62.79 1.46
CA HIS A 199 13.09 -61.80 2.53
C HIS A 199 11.89 -61.67 3.48
N LEU A 200 10.80 -62.41 3.27
CA LEU A 200 9.70 -62.48 4.24
C LEU A 200 10.11 -63.29 5.49
N PRO A 201 9.58 -62.93 6.67
CA PRO A 201 9.71 -63.76 7.87
C PRO A 201 9.19 -65.19 7.66
N PRO A 202 9.71 -66.19 8.41
CA PRO A 202 9.33 -67.59 8.25
C PRO A 202 7.81 -67.84 8.34
N SER A 203 7.12 -67.08 9.17
CA SER A 203 5.66 -67.12 9.37
C SER A 203 4.84 -66.80 8.10
N LEU A 204 5.35 -65.92 7.24
CA LEU A 204 4.68 -65.45 6.02
C LEU A 204 5.19 -66.17 4.77
N ARG A 205 6.44 -66.65 4.78
CA ARG A 205 7.11 -67.26 3.62
C ARG A 205 6.34 -68.46 3.06
N GLY A 206 5.75 -69.30 3.93
CA GLY A 206 4.97 -70.48 3.52
C GLY A 206 3.69 -70.19 2.72
N SER A 207 3.17 -68.95 2.76
CA SER A 207 2.01 -68.56 1.94
C SER A 207 2.38 -68.14 0.50
N PHE A 208 3.68 -68.10 0.18
CA PHE A 208 4.22 -67.59 -1.09
C PHE A 208 5.34 -68.47 -1.65
N SER A 209 5.39 -69.76 -1.29
CA SER A 209 6.32 -70.75 -1.87
C SER A 209 6.19 -70.88 -3.38
N ASP A 210 4.98 -70.67 -3.90
CA ASP A 210 4.60 -70.92 -5.29
C ASP A 210 4.65 -69.62 -6.13
N ALA A 211 5.29 -68.57 -5.61
CA ALA A 211 5.47 -67.29 -6.30
C ALA A 211 6.62 -67.40 -7.32
N GLU A 212 6.33 -67.19 -8.60
CA GLU A 212 7.28 -67.44 -9.71
C GLU A 212 8.48 -66.47 -9.75
N GLY A 213 8.51 -65.44 -8.90
CA GLY A 213 9.53 -64.38 -8.92
C GLY A 213 9.44 -63.45 -10.15
N GLY A 214 10.53 -62.69 -10.36
CA GLY A 214 10.68 -61.73 -11.46
C GLY A 214 10.17 -60.31 -11.18
N GLU A 215 10.44 -59.38 -12.11
CA GLU A 215 10.01 -57.98 -12.06
C GLU A 215 8.86 -57.68 -13.03
N LEU A 216 8.14 -56.57 -12.78
CA LEU A 216 7.12 -56.05 -13.68
C LEU A 216 7.78 -55.58 -15.01
N PRO A 217 7.38 -56.09 -16.19
CA PRO A 217 8.04 -55.76 -17.45
C PRO A 217 8.07 -54.26 -17.77
N SER A 218 9.26 -53.77 -18.11
CA SER A 218 9.57 -52.34 -18.29
C SER A 218 8.92 -51.67 -19.50
N SER A 219 8.18 -52.41 -20.33
CA SER A 219 7.33 -51.89 -21.40
C SER A 219 6.03 -51.22 -20.92
N SER A 220 5.78 -51.16 -19.60
CA SER A 220 4.60 -50.50 -19.03
C SER A 220 4.62 -48.97 -19.27
N THR A 221 3.94 -48.51 -20.33
CA THR A 221 3.66 -47.08 -20.53
C THR A 221 2.89 -46.52 -19.33
N ALA A 222 3.52 -45.63 -18.57
CA ALA A 222 2.97 -45.16 -17.31
C ALA A 222 1.71 -44.30 -17.50
N ILE A 223 0.57 -44.77 -17.01
CA ILE A 223 -0.57 -43.91 -16.62
C ILE A 223 -0.21 -43.20 -15.30
N SER A 224 0.91 -42.46 -15.28
CA SER A 224 1.31 -41.64 -14.14
C SER A 224 0.74 -40.22 -14.27
N GLY A 225 -0.59 -40.14 -14.21
CA GLY A 225 -1.24 -38.92 -13.76
C GLY A 225 -0.97 -38.70 -12.25
N PRO A 226 -1.02 -37.46 -11.74
CA PRO A 226 -0.90 -37.24 -10.30
C PRO A 226 -2.04 -37.94 -9.56
N LEU A 227 -1.75 -38.61 -8.43
CA LEU A 227 -2.70 -39.36 -7.59
C LEU A 227 -3.73 -38.48 -6.85
N ARG A 228 -4.00 -37.27 -7.34
CA ARG A 228 -5.11 -36.41 -6.93
C ARG A 228 -5.94 -36.07 -8.17
N GLY A 229 -7.24 -36.29 -8.07
CA GLY A 229 -8.22 -35.77 -9.01
C GLY A 229 -8.14 -34.25 -9.10
N SER A 230 -7.39 -33.77 -10.10
CA SER A 230 -7.42 -32.39 -10.58
C SER A 230 -8.01 -32.43 -11.99
N SER A 231 -9.14 -31.75 -12.18
CA SER A 231 -10.03 -31.88 -13.34
C SER A 231 -9.50 -31.19 -14.61
N LYS A 232 -8.25 -31.47 -15.00
CA LYS A 232 -7.53 -30.79 -16.09
C LYS A 232 -6.87 -31.70 -17.14
N ALA A 233 -6.99 -33.02 -17.05
CA ALA A 233 -6.26 -33.96 -17.91
C ALA A 233 -7.08 -34.64 -19.04
N LEU A 234 -8.41 -34.46 -19.11
CA LEU A 234 -9.24 -35.04 -20.17
C LEU A 234 -9.49 -34.05 -21.32
N LYS A 235 -8.60 -34.09 -22.34
CA LYS A 235 -8.88 -33.84 -23.78
C LYS A 235 -7.59 -33.79 -24.60
N LYS A 236 -7.05 -34.95 -24.96
CA LYS A 236 -6.26 -35.18 -26.19
C LYS A 236 -5.87 -36.65 -26.31
N LEU A 237 -6.49 -37.37 -27.24
CA LEU A 237 -5.91 -38.47 -28.02
C LEU A 237 -6.96 -38.96 -29.04
N ALA A 238 -6.89 -38.40 -30.24
CA ALA A 238 -7.52 -38.91 -31.45
C ALA A 238 -6.74 -38.31 -32.64
N LEU A 239 -6.13 -39.17 -33.44
CA LEU A 239 -5.41 -38.87 -34.68
C LEU A 239 -5.91 -39.84 -35.74
N PRO A 240 -6.30 -39.35 -36.92
CA PRO A 240 -6.19 -40.13 -38.16
C PRO A 240 -5.49 -39.25 -39.26
N PRO A 241 -5.43 -39.62 -40.56
CA PRO A 241 -4.17 -40.08 -41.15
C PRO A 241 -3.65 -39.18 -42.30
N LEU A 242 -2.49 -39.54 -42.85
CA LEU A 242 -1.91 -39.07 -44.13
C LEU A 242 -2.45 -39.90 -45.32
N PRO A 243 -2.30 -39.49 -46.61
CA PRO A 243 -1.37 -38.51 -47.19
C PRO A 243 -2.10 -37.41 -48.06
N ASP A 244 -1.61 -36.72 -49.12
CA ASP A 244 -0.35 -36.77 -49.91
C ASP A 244 -0.07 -35.45 -50.73
N ALA A 245 1.02 -35.47 -51.51
CA ALA A 245 1.31 -34.81 -52.80
C ALA A 245 1.38 -33.27 -52.96
N SER A 246 2.62 -32.78 -52.94
CA SER A 246 3.28 -32.00 -54.03
C SER A 246 3.23 -30.46 -54.13
N CYS A 247 4.34 -29.96 -54.71
CA CYS A 247 4.63 -28.65 -55.32
C CYS A 247 4.78 -27.41 -54.41
N GLY A 248 5.83 -26.62 -54.68
CA GLY A 248 6.15 -25.37 -53.99
C GLY A 248 6.79 -24.34 -54.94
N VAL A 249 6.78 -23.06 -54.55
CA VAL A 249 7.41 -21.96 -55.31
C VAL A 249 8.07 -20.96 -54.35
N SER A 250 9.12 -20.29 -54.85
CA SER A 250 10.11 -19.47 -54.16
C SER A 250 9.61 -18.20 -53.44
N LEU A 251 10.35 -17.80 -52.40
CA LEU A 251 10.18 -16.57 -51.61
C LEU A 251 10.76 -15.31 -52.32
N GLY A 252 10.45 -15.10 -53.60
CA GLY A 252 10.96 -13.97 -54.38
C GLY A 252 10.11 -12.69 -54.33
N GLY A 253 8.83 -12.78 -53.98
CA GLY A 253 7.85 -11.71 -54.24
C GLY A 253 7.65 -10.64 -53.14
N LEU A 254 8.10 -10.86 -51.91
CA LEU A 254 7.69 -9.99 -50.78
C LEU A 254 8.61 -8.80 -50.49
N MET A 255 9.82 -8.76 -51.08
CA MET A 255 10.78 -7.67 -50.84
C MET A 255 10.65 -6.51 -51.85
N GLN A 256 9.85 -6.69 -52.91
CA GLN A 256 9.64 -5.68 -53.95
C GLN A 256 8.45 -4.74 -53.67
N MET A 257 7.50 -5.14 -52.80
CA MET A 257 6.34 -4.31 -52.42
C MET A 257 6.65 -3.21 -51.38
N CYS A 258 7.78 -3.28 -50.68
CA CYS A 258 8.13 -2.26 -49.68
C CYS A 258 8.91 -1.06 -50.24
N HIS A 259 9.53 -1.19 -51.43
CA HIS A 259 10.28 -0.09 -52.05
C HIS A 259 9.36 0.95 -52.73
N GLY A 260 8.33 0.50 -53.45
CA GLY A 260 7.43 1.40 -54.19
C GLY A 260 6.57 2.33 -53.34
N LEU A 261 6.38 2.03 -52.05
CA LEU A 261 5.57 2.86 -51.14
C LEU A 261 6.34 4.06 -50.54
N MET A 262 7.68 4.05 -50.54
CA MET A 262 8.46 5.22 -50.09
C MET A 262 8.61 6.28 -51.20
N GLU A 263 8.83 5.87 -52.45
CA GLU A 263 9.00 6.81 -53.58
C GLU A 263 7.72 7.62 -53.87
N MET A 264 6.54 7.01 -53.68
CA MET A 264 5.26 7.69 -53.89
C MET A 264 4.99 8.80 -52.86
N GLN A 265 5.45 8.63 -51.62
CA GLN A 265 5.32 9.65 -50.57
C GLN A 265 6.33 10.80 -50.74
N GLN A 266 7.50 10.52 -51.33
CA GLN A 266 8.51 11.53 -51.62
C GLN A 266 8.12 12.43 -52.81
N ARG A 267 7.46 11.87 -53.84
CA ARG A 267 6.92 12.67 -54.97
C ARG A 267 5.77 13.61 -54.58
N GLN A 268 4.91 13.23 -53.62
CA GLN A 268 3.83 14.11 -53.15
C GLN A 268 4.35 15.35 -52.39
N MET A 269 5.51 15.27 -51.74
CA MET A 269 6.09 16.42 -51.03
C MET A 269 6.73 17.45 -51.98
N GLN A 270 7.26 17.02 -53.13
CA GLN A 270 7.81 17.94 -54.15
C GLN A 270 6.73 18.71 -54.94
N GLN A 271 5.49 18.18 -55.04
CA GLN A 271 4.42 18.88 -55.76
C GLN A 271 3.78 20.06 -55.01
N GLN A 272 4.02 20.22 -53.69
CA GLN A 272 3.50 21.36 -52.92
C GLN A 272 4.45 22.57 -52.84
N GLN A 273 5.67 22.49 -53.38
CA GLN A 273 6.63 23.61 -53.41
C GLN A 273 6.71 24.35 -54.76
N HIS A 274 5.75 24.14 -55.67
CA HIS A 274 5.74 24.75 -57.02
C HIS A 274 4.44 25.50 -57.37
N GLN A 275 3.67 25.97 -56.37
CA GLN A 275 2.52 26.85 -56.59
C GLN A 275 2.52 28.07 -55.64
N ALA A 276 3.50 28.98 -55.83
CA ALA A 276 3.43 30.38 -55.38
C ALA A 276 4.63 31.23 -55.92
N SER A 277 4.65 31.60 -57.19
CA SER A 277 5.42 32.77 -57.71
C SER A 277 5.08 33.07 -59.17
N HIS A 278 5.25 34.34 -59.57
CA HIS A 278 4.70 35.01 -60.77
C HIS A 278 3.17 35.20 -60.70
N GLY A 279 2.57 36.39 -60.78
CA GLY A 279 3.00 37.70 -61.31
C GLY A 279 2.09 38.04 -62.51
N THR A 280 1.55 39.24 -62.74
CA THR A 280 1.79 40.60 -62.20
C THR A 280 0.47 41.39 -62.15
N ASP A 281 0.43 42.55 -61.46
CA ASP A 281 0.09 43.85 -62.10
C ASP A 281 0.09 45.04 -61.11
N LEU A 282 0.56 46.18 -61.63
CA LEU A 282 0.59 47.55 -61.08
C LEU A 282 0.06 48.45 -62.22
N PRO A 283 -0.50 49.67 -61.99
CA PRO A 283 0.08 50.70 -61.11
C PRO A 283 -0.91 51.64 -60.37
N GLY A 284 -0.38 52.55 -59.54
CA GLY A 284 -1.17 53.59 -58.87
C GLY A 284 -0.37 54.60 -58.03
N PHE A 285 0.41 55.47 -58.67
CA PHE A 285 1.20 56.53 -58.03
C PHE A 285 0.35 57.62 -57.33
N LYS A 286 0.84 58.16 -56.21
CA LYS A 286 0.81 59.61 -55.90
C LYS A 286 1.79 60.02 -54.80
N TRP A 287 2.02 61.33 -54.64
CA TRP A 287 3.31 61.92 -54.24
C TRP A 287 3.12 63.14 -53.30
N LEU A 288 4.05 63.31 -52.34
CA LEU A 288 4.43 64.55 -51.62
C LEU A 288 3.47 65.31 -50.64
N GLY A 289 4.10 66.03 -49.69
CA GLY A 289 3.53 67.02 -48.75
C GLY A 289 3.55 66.55 -47.28
N LYS A 290 4.38 66.98 -46.32
CA LYS A 290 5.23 68.18 -46.06
C LYS A 290 4.52 69.36 -45.37
N GLY A 291 4.94 69.66 -44.12
CA GLY A 291 4.59 70.85 -43.31
C GLY A 291 3.91 70.50 -41.97
N GLY A 292 4.32 71.01 -40.80
CA GLY A 292 5.53 71.79 -40.45
C GLY A 292 5.45 72.38 -39.02
N THR A 293 6.63 72.59 -38.38
CA THR A 293 6.92 73.49 -37.21
C THR A 293 6.07 73.39 -35.94
N GLY A 294 6.60 73.39 -34.70
CA GLY A 294 7.95 73.48 -34.10
C GLY A 294 7.78 73.50 -32.56
N GLY A 295 8.79 73.50 -31.67
CA GLY A 295 10.24 73.38 -31.79
C GLY A 295 10.90 73.60 -30.40
N SER A 296 12.18 73.26 -30.23
CA SER A 296 13.07 73.59 -29.08
C SER A 296 12.68 73.03 -27.68
N ASN A 297 13.60 72.73 -26.75
CA ASN A 297 15.07 72.76 -26.77
C ASN A 297 15.68 71.83 -25.68
N ALA A 298 16.94 71.42 -25.87
CA ALA A 298 17.99 71.02 -24.88
C ALA A 298 17.67 70.11 -23.66
N GLY A 299 18.55 69.19 -23.22
CA GLY A 299 19.85 68.77 -23.78
C GLY A 299 20.75 68.05 -22.76
N LEU A 300 21.61 67.14 -23.27
CA LEU A 300 22.81 66.50 -22.66
C LEU A 300 22.63 65.69 -21.34
N ALA A 301 23.18 64.48 -21.12
CA ALA A 301 24.53 63.92 -21.37
C ALA A 301 25.62 64.53 -20.46
N SER A 302 26.62 63.84 -19.90
CA SER A 302 26.92 62.40 -19.74
C SER A 302 28.19 62.22 -18.89
N MET A 303 28.34 61.11 -18.16
CA MET A 303 29.60 60.68 -17.46
C MET A 303 30.01 61.64 -16.29
N SER A 304 30.95 61.35 -15.37
CA SER A 304 32.00 60.32 -15.25
C SER A 304 32.43 60.09 -13.78
N THR A 305 33.06 58.94 -13.50
CA THR A 305 33.91 58.63 -12.33
C THR A 305 35.25 59.43 -12.38
N PRO A 306 36.07 59.61 -11.29
CA PRO A 306 36.81 58.52 -10.61
C PRO A 306 37.35 58.73 -9.15
N ALA A 307 38.14 57.75 -8.68
CA ALA A 307 39.19 57.77 -7.62
C ALA A 307 38.75 57.93 -6.12
N ILE A 308 38.91 56.92 -5.24
CA ILE A 308 40.13 56.32 -4.60
C ILE A 308 40.72 57.17 -3.45
N THR A 309 40.72 56.62 -2.22
CA THR A 309 41.84 56.70 -1.24
C THR A 309 41.70 55.62 -0.14
N ASN A 310 42.81 55.20 0.47
CA ASN A 310 42.92 54.05 1.41
C ASN A 310 42.93 54.46 2.90
N ALA A 311 42.58 53.54 3.81
CA ALA A 311 43.18 53.44 5.16
C ALA A 311 43.06 52.05 5.82
N THR A 312 44.18 51.55 6.33
CA THR A 312 44.48 50.37 7.18
C THR A 312 44.28 50.67 8.70
N SER A 313 44.43 49.81 9.73
CA SER A 313 44.36 48.35 10.01
C SER A 313 44.79 48.08 11.49
N SER A 314 44.21 47.10 12.22
CA SER A 314 44.73 46.38 13.46
C SER A 314 43.53 45.89 14.32
N ILE A 315 43.38 44.68 14.91
CA ILE A 315 44.24 43.68 15.62
C ILE A 315 44.58 44.11 17.07
N SER A 316 44.05 43.50 18.14
CA SER A 316 44.64 42.33 18.88
C SER A 316 43.69 41.70 19.95
N LYS A 317 44.05 40.51 20.49
CA LYS A 317 43.40 39.71 21.57
C LYS A 317 44.15 39.84 22.96
N PRO A 318 44.22 38.83 23.89
CA PRO A 318 43.28 38.41 24.97
C PRO A 318 43.95 38.29 26.39
N ALA A 319 43.27 37.65 27.39
CA ALA A 319 43.75 36.87 28.58
C ALA A 319 42.87 37.15 29.84
N GLU A 320 42.13 36.19 30.46
CA GLU A 320 42.50 35.09 31.39
C GLU A 320 42.59 35.47 32.89
N HIS A 321 41.65 34.98 33.75
CA HIS A 321 41.92 34.16 34.96
C HIS A 321 40.66 33.74 35.75
N GLU A 322 40.71 32.52 36.31
CA GLU A 322 39.87 31.94 37.40
C GLU A 322 40.76 31.79 38.68
N PRO A 323 40.28 31.34 39.89
CA PRO A 323 38.93 30.91 40.31
C PRO A 323 38.43 31.35 41.74
N ASP A 324 37.20 30.93 42.09
CA ASP A 324 36.86 30.08 43.28
C ASP A 324 35.74 30.50 44.29
N ALA A 325 34.90 29.50 44.61
CA ALA A 325 34.08 29.22 45.80
C ALA A 325 33.03 30.22 46.41
N LYS A 326 31.71 29.95 46.21
CA LYS A 326 30.83 29.28 47.22
C LYS A 326 29.31 29.22 46.90
N GLN A 327 28.71 28.11 47.36
CA GLN A 327 27.30 27.83 47.67
C GLN A 327 26.26 27.73 46.53
N ILE A 328 25.63 26.55 46.46
CA ILE A 328 24.55 26.18 45.53
C ILE A 328 23.27 25.95 46.33
N LEU A 329 22.18 26.62 45.93
CA LEU A 329 20.79 26.26 46.20
C LEU A 329 19.98 26.41 44.89
N PRO A 330 18.86 25.71 44.71
CA PRO A 330 18.42 25.27 43.38
C PRO A 330 17.77 26.38 42.54
N PHE A 331 18.11 26.40 41.25
CA PHE A 331 17.50 27.29 40.26
C PHE A 331 16.05 26.86 39.90
N PRO A 332 15.15 27.82 39.62
CA PRO A 332 13.85 27.55 39.03
C PRO A 332 13.97 26.98 37.61
N LYS A 333 12.89 26.37 37.12
CA LYS A 333 12.79 25.83 35.76
C LYS A 333 13.01 26.93 34.72
N GLU A 334 13.87 26.68 33.73
CA GLU A 334 13.98 27.54 32.56
C GLU A 334 12.69 27.47 31.73
N GLU A 335 12.07 28.62 31.51
CA GLU A 335 10.96 28.79 30.59
C GLU A 335 11.47 28.87 29.14
N ASN A 336 10.71 28.30 28.22
CA ASN A 336 11.10 28.11 26.83
C ASN A 336 11.08 29.48 26.09
N PRO A 337 12.10 29.85 25.27
CA PRO A 337 12.14 31.13 24.54
C PRO A 337 11.05 31.38 23.48
N ALA A 338 9.93 30.63 23.52
CA ALA A 338 8.81 30.72 22.58
C ALA A 338 7.73 31.74 22.98
N GLU A 339 7.73 32.28 24.20
CA GLU A 339 6.59 33.08 24.71
C GLU A 339 6.67 34.60 24.51
N GLN A 340 7.79 35.16 24.04
CA GLN A 340 7.94 36.63 23.88
C GLN A 340 7.68 37.19 22.46
N LEU A 341 6.93 36.45 21.62
CA LEU A 341 6.38 36.94 20.35
C LEU A 341 4.87 36.64 20.19
N ALA A 342 4.14 36.63 21.30
CA ALA A 342 2.69 36.37 21.35
C ALA A 342 1.83 37.65 21.18
N GLY A 343 1.88 38.26 19.98
CA GLY A 343 1.07 39.42 19.61
C GLY A 343 -0.24 39.06 18.88
N SER A 344 -1.28 38.69 19.64
CA SER A 344 -2.70 38.48 19.23
C SER A 344 -3.09 37.17 18.50
N ALA A 345 -4.23 36.61 18.95
CA ALA A 345 -4.98 35.45 18.46
C ALA A 345 -4.27 34.06 18.48
N GLY A 346 -4.57 33.27 19.52
CA GLY A 346 -4.25 31.83 19.54
C GLY A 346 -5.12 31.01 18.58
N LEU A 347 -4.79 29.72 18.44
CA LEU A 347 -5.49 28.75 17.58
C LEU A 347 -6.98 28.69 17.95
N ALA A 348 -7.87 29.19 17.09
CA ALA A 348 -9.30 29.20 17.41
C ALA A 348 -9.85 27.77 17.39
N THR A 349 -10.37 27.31 18.53
CA THR A 349 -10.99 26.00 18.71
C THR A 349 -12.50 26.09 18.56
N GLY A 350 -13.15 24.96 18.28
CA GLY A 350 -14.61 24.88 18.22
C GLY A 350 -15.28 25.07 19.58
N GLN A 351 -16.60 25.23 19.55
CA GLN A 351 -17.46 25.26 20.74
C GLN A 351 -17.44 23.91 21.46
N GLU A 352 -17.72 23.94 22.77
CA GLU A 352 -17.96 22.75 23.59
C GLU A 352 -19.10 21.89 23.00
N PRO A 353 -18.97 20.55 23.03
CA PRO A 353 -20.02 19.65 22.57
C PRO A 353 -21.25 19.68 23.48
N VAL A 354 -22.42 19.55 22.88
CA VAL A 354 -23.68 19.25 23.59
C VAL A 354 -23.88 17.73 23.71
N ASN A 355 -24.72 17.32 24.66
CA ASN A 355 -25.04 15.90 24.87
C ASN A 355 -25.82 15.31 23.69
N ALA A 356 -25.77 13.98 23.55
CA ALA A 356 -26.35 13.26 22.41
C ALA A 356 -27.87 13.44 22.25
N ALA A 357 -28.61 13.51 23.37
CA ALA A 357 -30.07 13.63 23.35
C ALA A 357 -30.51 15.05 22.92
N GLN A 358 -29.82 16.08 23.41
CA GLN A 358 -30.01 17.46 23.00
C GLN A 358 -29.73 17.65 21.50
N GLN A 359 -28.57 17.17 21.00
CA GLN A 359 -28.27 17.27 19.57
C GLN A 359 -29.30 16.50 18.72
N ALA A 360 -29.75 15.33 19.17
CA ALA A 360 -30.79 14.57 18.48
C ALA A 360 -32.10 15.37 18.36
N GLN A 361 -32.51 16.05 19.44
CA GLN A 361 -33.68 16.91 19.47
C GLN A 361 -33.53 18.12 18.54
N GLU A 362 -32.44 18.89 18.67
CA GLU A 362 -32.14 20.05 17.82
C GLU A 362 -32.16 19.67 16.32
N MET A 363 -31.47 18.59 15.96
CA MET A 363 -31.39 18.11 14.56
C MET A 363 -32.72 17.62 14.01
N LEU A 364 -33.49 16.84 14.79
CA LEU A 364 -34.78 16.32 14.32
C LEU A 364 -35.82 17.44 14.16
N GLN A 365 -35.86 18.40 15.09
CA GLN A 365 -36.75 19.57 15.00
C GLN A 365 -36.44 20.42 13.75
N ALA A 366 -35.18 20.83 13.56
CA ALA A 366 -34.77 21.63 12.41
C ALA A 366 -34.99 20.92 11.06
N TRP A 367 -34.80 19.59 11.02
CA TRP A 367 -35.05 18.77 9.84
C TRP A 367 -36.55 18.70 9.50
N ASP A 368 -37.41 18.45 10.49
CA ASP A 368 -38.86 18.31 10.29
C ASP A 368 -39.56 19.62 9.97
N LEU A 369 -39.11 20.76 10.51
CA LEU A 369 -39.61 22.08 10.13
C LEU A 369 -39.52 22.33 8.61
N GLY A 370 -38.40 21.99 7.98
CA GLY A 370 -38.25 22.16 6.53
C GLY A 370 -38.97 21.10 5.70
N GLY A 371 -39.35 19.97 6.33
CA GLY A 371 -40.31 19.03 5.75
C GLY A 371 -41.73 19.62 5.68
N LYS A 372 -42.16 20.31 6.76
CA LYS A 372 -43.43 21.04 6.80
C LYS A 372 -43.44 22.22 5.83
N ASN A 373 -42.42 23.09 5.86
CA ASN A 373 -42.37 24.26 4.98
C ASN A 373 -42.37 23.86 3.49
N LYS A 374 -41.72 22.76 3.10
CA LYS A 374 -41.80 22.21 1.72
C LYS A 374 -43.15 21.59 1.36
N LYS A 375 -43.95 21.18 2.34
CA LYS A 375 -45.32 20.69 2.12
C LYS A 375 -46.28 21.86 1.96
N ASN A 376 -46.22 22.84 2.88
CA ASN A 376 -47.01 24.07 2.81
C ASN A 376 -46.71 24.85 1.52
N GLN A 377 -45.43 25.02 1.14
CA GLN A 377 -45.08 25.68 -0.13
C GLN A 377 -45.67 24.94 -1.34
N LYS A 378 -45.69 23.59 -1.31
CA LYS A 378 -46.32 22.82 -2.38
C LYS A 378 -47.84 22.94 -2.42
N GLU A 379 -48.48 23.07 -1.26
CA GLU A 379 -49.92 23.27 -1.16
C GLU A 379 -50.29 24.67 -1.68
N ILE A 380 -49.49 25.70 -1.35
CA ILE A 380 -49.58 27.05 -1.93
C ILE A 380 -49.34 27.02 -3.46
N ASP A 381 -48.26 26.39 -3.93
CA ASP A 381 -47.92 26.27 -5.36
C ASP A 381 -48.94 25.42 -6.18
N GLU A 382 -49.81 24.66 -5.51
CA GLU A 382 -50.92 23.89 -6.10
C GLU A 382 -52.27 24.64 -6.02
N GLU A 383 -52.51 25.46 -4.99
CA GLU A 383 -53.68 26.36 -4.89
C GLU A 383 -53.61 27.51 -5.92
N ASP A 384 -52.42 28.07 -6.16
CA ASP A 384 -52.17 29.19 -7.09
C ASP A 384 -52.24 28.78 -8.59
N ARG A 385 -52.78 27.59 -8.90
CA ARG A 385 -52.89 27.03 -10.26
C ARG A 385 -54.32 26.87 -10.78
N CYS A 386 -55.31 27.36 -10.05
CA CYS A 386 -56.70 27.34 -10.50
C CYS A 386 -57.07 28.54 -11.40
N ASP A 387 -56.38 28.72 -12.54
CA ASP A 387 -56.95 29.43 -13.71
C ASP A 387 -56.06 29.39 -14.98
N LYS A 388 -56.42 28.53 -15.97
CA LYS A 388 -56.43 28.75 -17.44
C LYS A 388 -56.38 27.44 -18.26
N PRO A 389 -56.92 27.42 -19.50
CA PRO A 389 -57.24 26.19 -20.23
C PRO A 389 -56.10 25.57 -21.06
N ASN A 390 -56.32 24.31 -21.47
CA ASN A 390 -55.43 23.42 -22.22
C ASN A 390 -54.72 24.00 -23.47
N ALA A 391 -53.39 23.85 -23.53
CA ALA A 391 -52.61 23.74 -24.78
C ALA A 391 -51.49 22.68 -24.64
N LYS A 392 -51.04 22.08 -25.76
CA LYS A 392 -50.32 20.79 -25.78
C LYS A 392 -48.79 20.87 -25.99
N LYS A 393 -48.06 20.03 -25.22
CA LYS A 393 -46.74 19.39 -25.49
C LYS A 393 -45.46 20.26 -25.42
N PRO A 394 -44.24 19.66 -25.31
CA PRO A 394 -43.89 18.23 -25.19
C PRO A 394 -43.15 17.82 -23.89
N LYS A 395 -43.16 16.52 -23.56
CA LYS A 395 -42.47 15.95 -22.38
C LYS A 395 -41.06 15.44 -22.71
N ALA A 396 -40.02 16.09 -22.18
CA ALA A 396 -38.69 15.49 -22.02
C ALA A 396 -38.62 14.70 -20.69
N LYS A 397 -38.40 13.38 -20.74
CA LYS A 397 -38.36 12.52 -19.55
C LYS A 397 -36.92 12.30 -19.06
N ALA A 398 -36.47 13.09 -18.09
CA ALA A 398 -35.37 12.68 -17.23
C ALA A 398 -35.85 11.56 -16.30
N LYS A 399 -35.35 10.33 -16.48
CA LYS A 399 -35.60 9.21 -15.55
C LYS A 399 -34.38 8.98 -14.65
N ALA A 400 -34.38 9.66 -13.51
CA ALA A 400 -33.65 9.16 -12.35
C ALA A 400 -34.28 7.83 -11.90
N LYS A 401 -33.46 6.83 -11.57
CA LYS A 401 -33.89 5.63 -10.84
C LYS A 401 -32.93 5.37 -9.70
N ALA A 402 -33.39 5.67 -8.49
CA ALA A 402 -32.77 5.23 -7.24
C ALA A 402 -33.72 4.26 -6.51
N LYS A 403 -33.16 3.52 -5.55
CA LYS A 403 -33.81 2.66 -4.55
C LYS A 403 -34.37 1.32 -5.05
N SER A 404 -33.51 0.32 -4.96
CA SER A 404 -33.83 -0.96 -4.32
C SER A 404 -34.37 -0.76 -2.90
N GLN A 405 -35.39 -1.52 -2.50
CA GLN A 405 -35.60 -1.95 -1.10
C GLN A 405 -36.32 -3.32 -1.07
N PRO A 406 -36.27 -4.06 0.06
CA PRO A 406 -36.28 -5.52 0.05
C PRO A 406 -37.60 -6.15 0.52
N LYS A 407 -37.75 -7.47 0.30
CA LYS A 407 -38.52 -8.37 1.18
C LYS A 407 -38.07 -9.81 0.99
N ALA A 408 -38.07 -10.58 2.07
CA ALA A 408 -37.78 -12.01 2.09
C ALA A 408 -38.95 -12.75 2.76
N LYS A 409 -39.33 -13.93 2.25
CA LYS A 409 -39.64 -15.15 3.03
C LYS A 409 -40.13 -16.32 2.17
N ALA A 410 -39.78 -17.52 2.66
CA ALA A 410 -40.48 -18.81 2.50
C ALA A 410 -40.51 -19.53 1.13
N GLN A 411 -40.56 -20.86 1.24
CA GLN A 411 -40.52 -21.84 0.16
C GLN A 411 -41.93 -22.34 -0.21
N THR A 412 -42.15 -22.75 -1.46
CA THR A 412 -43.05 -23.86 -1.82
C THR A 412 -42.64 -24.49 -3.15
N LYS A 413 -42.86 -25.80 -3.30
CA LYS A 413 -42.66 -26.54 -4.56
C LYS A 413 -43.88 -26.40 -5.46
N ALA A 414 -43.68 -26.18 -6.76
CA ALA A 414 -44.65 -26.57 -7.81
C ALA A 414 -43.96 -26.80 -9.16
N LYS A 415 -44.37 -27.84 -9.89
CA LYS A 415 -44.01 -28.08 -11.30
C LYS A 415 -44.96 -27.30 -12.21
N ALA A 416 -44.47 -26.68 -13.28
CA ALA A 416 -45.27 -26.39 -14.47
C ALA A 416 -44.38 -26.29 -15.74
N LYS A 417 -44.80 -26.95 -16.83
CA LYS A 417 -44.27 -26.76 -18.19
C LYS A 417 -45.01 -25.59 -18.85
N ALA A 418 -44.32 -24.74 -19.61
CA ALA A 418 -44.89 -24.11 -20.81
C ALA A 418 -43.77 -23.61 -21.76
N LYS A 419 -44.04 -23.69 -23.07
CA LYS A 419 -43.27 -23.04 -24.17
C LYS A 419 -43.64 -21.53 -24.18
N SER A 420 -42.93 -20.57 -24.80
CA SER A 420 -42.41 -20.60 -26.18
C SER A 420 -41.49 -19.40 -26.53
N GLN A 421 -40.57 -19.68 -27.47
CA GLN A 421 -40.03 -18.83 -28.56
C GLN A 421 -40.01 -17.27 -28.48
N ALA A 422 -38.81 -16.69 -28.63
CA ALA A 422 -38.59 -15.53 -29.51
C ALA A 422 -37.13 -15.44 -30.02
N LYS A 423 -37.00 -15.22 -31.34
CA LYS A 423 -35.80 -15.21 -32.20
C LYS A 423 -34.59 -14.40 -31.68
N ALA A 424 -33.39 -14.98 -31.79
CA ALA A 424 -32.12 -14.24 -31.79
C ALA A 424 -31.57 -14.11 -33.24
N LYS A 425 -31.19 -12.88 -33.64
CA LYS A 425 -30.47 -12.64 -34.92
C LYS A 425 -28.96 -12.84 -34.73
N ALA A 426 -28.29 -13.31 -35.77
CA ALA A 426 -26.89 -13.74 -35.74
C ALA A 426 -25.87 -12.58 -35.74
N GLN A 427 -24.71 -12.82 -35.14
CA GLN A 427 -23.45 -12.13 -35.41
C GLN A 427 -22.33 -13.17 -35.63
N PRO A 428 -21.30 -12.86 -36.45
CA PRO A 428 -20.45 -13.88 -37.07
C PRO A 428 -19.41 -14.50 -36.11
N LYS A 429 -19.18 -15.81 -36.29
CA LYS A 429 -18.14 -16.58 -35.58
C LYS A 429 -16.74 -16.14 -36.07
N LYS A 430 -15.94 -15.50 -35.21
CA LYS A 430 -14.50 -15.37 -35.45
C LYS A 430 -13.82 -16.73 -35.30
N GLY A 431 -13.00 -17.10 -36.29
CA GLY A 431 -12.36 -18.41 -36.38
C GLY A 431 -11.40 -18.72 -35.23
N ALA A 432 -11.28 -20.00 -34.89
CA ALA A 432 -10.38 -20.46 -33.85
C ALA A 432 -8.92 -20.37 -34.31
N LEU A 433 -8.09 -19.64 -33.56
CA LEU A 433 -6.64 -19.61 -33.74
C LEU A 433 -6.04 -21.02 -33.58
N LYS A 434 -5.47 -21.57 -34.67
CA LYS A 434 -4.63 -22.77 -34.62
C LYS A 434 -3.44 -22.50 -33.68
N LYS A 435 -3.10 -23.48 -32.83
CA LYS A 435 -1.84 -23.44 -32.06
C LYS A 435 -0.68 -23.77 -32.99
N PRO A 436 0.44 -23.02 -33.01
CA PRO A 436 1.63 -23.42 -33.73
C PRO A 436 2.28 -24.63 -33.05
N ALA A 437 2.74 -25.58 -33.85
CA ALA A 437 3.58 -26.68 -33.43
C ALA A 437 5.02 -26.42 -33.89
N ALA A 438 5.87 -25.90 -32.98
CA ALA A 438 7.33 -25.95 -33.06
C ALA A 438 7.93 -25.42 -31.75
N PHE A 439 8.58 -26.29 -30.97
CA PHE A 439 9.46 -25.90 -29.84
C PHE A 439 10.74 -26.75 -29.77
N LYS A 440 11.00 -27.57 -30.80
CA LYS A 440 12.29 -28.21 -31.07
C LYS A 440 12.95 -27.43 -32.21
N GLY A 441 14.09 -26.80 -31.95
CA GLY A 441 14.84 -26.02 -32.95
C GLY A 441 15.29 -24.62 -32.48
N LEU A 442 14.48 -23.94 -31.67
CA LEU A 442 14.79 -22.57 -31.18
C LEU A 442 16.01 -22.56 -30.24
N SER A 443 16.85 -21.52 -30.31
CA SER A 443 17.90 -21.25 -29.33
C SER A 443 17.33 -20.95 -27.94
N PHE A 444 18.15 -21.02 -26.89
CA PHE A 444 17.71 -20.68 -25.53
C PHE A 444 17.18 -19.24 -25.43
N SER A 445 17.84 -18.29 -26.12
CA SER A 445 17.45 -16.88 -26.21
C SER A 445 16.05 -16.70 -26.84
N GLU A 446 15.78 -17.39 -27.94
CA GLU A 446 14.47 -17.32 -28.61
C GLU A 446 13.36 -17.99 -27.80
N ARG A 447 13.64 -19.11 -27.12
CA ARG A 447 12.70 -19.75 -26.19
C ARG A 447 12.35 -18.82 -25.01
N LEU A 448 13.30 -18.00 -24.55
CA LEU A 448 13.08 -17.00 -23.50
C LEU A 448 12.15 -15.88 -23.99
N LYS A 449 12.39 -15.35 -25.20
CA LYS A 449 11.55 -14.33 -25.86
C LYS A 449 10.12 -14.81 -26.17
N LEU A 450 9.94 -16.11 -26.43
CA LEU A 450 8.64 -16.71 -26.79
C LEU A 450 7.82 -17.21 -25.59
N ARG A 451 8.43 -17.44 -24.43
CA ARG A 451 7.68 -17.67 -23.19
C ARG A 451 7.11 -16.34 -22.70
N LYS A 452 5.83 -16.33 -22.29
CA LYS A 452 5.18 -15.16 -21.64
C LYS A 452 5.73 -14.92 -20.23
N VAL A 453 6.99 -14.52 -20.14
CA VAL A 453 7.57 -13.96 -18.92
C VAL A 453 7.13 -12.51 -18.84
N PHE A 454 6.38 -12.14 -17.80
CA PHE A 454 5.96 -10.76 -17.55
C PHE A 454 7.11 -9.93 -16.93
N ALA A 455 8.26 -9.91 -17.61
CA ALA A 455 9.39 -9.04 -17.32
C ALA A 455 9.57 -8.07 -18.49
N THR A 456 9.86 -6.79 -18.19
CA THR A 456 10.35 -5.87 -19.23
C THR A 456 11.73 -6.33 -19.69
N GLN A 457 12.18 -5.93 -20.88
CA GLN A 457 13.54 -6.29 -21.32
C GLN A 457 14.61 -5.80 -20.36
N ARG A 458 14.40 -4.62 -19.72
CA ARG A 458 15.26 -4.13 -18.65
C ARG A 458 15.25 -5.05 -17.42
N ALA A 459 14.08 -5.44 -16.91
CA ALA A 459 14.00 -6.35 -15.76
C ALA A 459 14.62 -7.73 -16.07
N LEU A 460 14.50 -8.22 -17.30
CA LEU A 460 15.17 -9.44 -17.74
C LEU A 460 16.70 -9.26 -17.82
N ALA A 461 17.19 -8.10 -18.26
CA ALA A 461 18.62 -7.79 -18.28
C ALA A 461 19.22 -7.71 -16.87
N GLU A 462 18.55 -7.06 -15.92
CA GLU A 462 18.98 -7.04 -14.50
C GLU A 462 19.00 -8.46 -13.92
N ILE A 463 17.94 -9.25 -14.09
CA ILE A 463 17.90 -10.65 -13.62
C ILE A 463 19.03 -11.50 -14.22
N LEU A 464 19.36 -11.30 -15.50
CA LEU A 464 20.47 -12.01 -16.14
C LEU A 464 21.85 -11.50 -15.68
N LYS A 465 21.95 -10.23 -15.26
CA LYS A 465 23.15 -9.65 -14.65
C LYS A 465 23.35 -10.22 -13.24
N GLU A 466 22.32 -10.18 -12.39
CA GLU A 466 22.31 -10.81 -11.07
C GLU A 466 22.70 -12.29 -11.14
N ILE A 467 22.09 -13.07 -12.04
CA ILE A 467 22.42 -14.50 -12.23
C ILE A 467 23.88 -14.72 -12.67
N ARG A 468 24.50 -13.75 -13.36
CA ARG A 468 25.91 -13.80 -13.76
C ARG A 468 26.87 -13.39 -12.62
N GLU A 469 26.36 -12.66 -11.64
CA GLU A 469 27.08 -12.23 -10.42
C GLU A 469 26.93 -13.22 -9.26
N LEU A 470 26.13 -14.28 -9.42
CA LEU A 470 26.02 -15.40 -8.46
C LEU A 470 27.06 -16.49 -8.74
N ASP A 471 27.82 -16.87 -7.71
CA ASP A 471 28.77 -18.01 -7.77
C ASP A 471 28.06 -19.35 -8.02
N GLU A 472 26.86 -19.53 -7.47
CA GLU A 472 26.01 -20.70 -7.74
C GLU A 472 24.57 -20.32 -8.06
N VAL A 473 24.00 -20.93 -9.11
CA VAL A 473 22.58 -20.79 -9.45
C VAL A 473 21.75 -21.73 -8.56
N PRO A 474 20.70 -21.25 -7.86
CA PRO A 474 19.92 -22.09 -6.94
C PRO A 474 19.37 -23.37 -7.59
N ALA A 475 19.72 -24.53 -7.03
CA ALA A 475 19.32 -25.85 -7.54
C ALA A 475 17.78 -26.00 -7.68
N ALA A 476 17.03 -25.31 -6.81
CA ALA A 476 15.58 -25.21 -6.89
C ALA A 476 15.14 -24.13 -7.90
N THR A 477 15.02 -24.48 -9.18
CA THR A 477 14.60 -23.54 -10.25
C THR A 477 13.08 -23.47 -10.48
N SER A 478 12.29 -24.37 -9.89
CA SER A 478 10.83 -24.42 -10.09
C SER A 478 10.09 -23.46 -9.15
N ARG A 479 9.09 -22.70 -9.65
CA ARG A 479 8.28 -21.76 -8.85
C ARG A 479 7.72 -22.40 -7.56
N SER A 480 7.32 -23.66 -7.61
CA SER A 480 6.78 -24.38 -6.44
C SER A 480 7.86 -24.90 -5.49
N SER A 481 9.09 -25.11 -5.94
CA SER A 481 10.22 -25.42 -5.06
C SER A 481 10.71 -24.16 -4.35
N VAL A 482 10.93 -23.05 -5.07
CA VAL A 482 11.37 -21.78 -4.46
C VAL A 482 10.28 -21.15 -3.60
N LYS A 483 8.99 -21.37 -3.89
CA LYS A 483 7.91 -21.00 -2.97
C LYS A 483 7.99 -21.82 -1.68
N ARG A 484 8.01 -23.16 -1.75
CA ARG A 484 8.04 -24.03 -0.56
C ARG A 484 9.26 -23.79 0.34
N ALA A 485 10.46 -23.70 -0.21
CA ALA A 485 11.67 -23.48 0.60
C ALA A 485 11.66 -22.14 1.37
N ARG A 486 10.95 -21.13 0.85
CA ARG A 486 10.81 -19.81 1.50
C ARG A 486 9.63 -19.72 2.45
N GLU A 487 8.48 -20.33 2.10
CA GLU A 487 7.38 -20.55 3.04
C GLU A 487 7.85 -21.29 4.29
N GLN A 488 8.66 -22.34 4.08
CA GLN A 488 9.26 -23.13 5.16
C GLN A 488 10.14 -22.26 6.06
N LYS A 489 11.09 -21.48 5.51
CA LYS A 489 11.97 -20.60 6.30
C LYS A 489 11.22 -19.54 7.14
N LEU A 490 10.07 -19.04 6.67
CA LEU A 490 9.25 -18.06 7.41
C LEU A 490 8.25 -18.72 8.38
N GLN A 491 7.84 -19.97 8.15
CA GLN A 491 6.94 -20.72 9.04
C GLN A 491 7.71 -21.46 10.16
N GLU A 492 8.97 -21.82 9.93
CA GLU A 492 9.85 -22.42 10.94
C GLU A 492 10.31 -21.42 12.00
N TYR A 493 10.27 -20.11 11.71
CA TYR A 493 10.67 -19.08 12.66
C TYR A 493 9.53 -18.68 13.60
N GLU A 494 9.74 -18.87 14.90
CA GLU A 494 8.87 -18.39 15.97
C GLU A 494 9.62 -17.33 16.78
N THR A 495 8.94 -16.23 17.11
CA THR A 495 9.44 -15.20 18.03
C THR A 495 8.85 -15.38 19.42
N ALA A 496 9.29 -14.61 20.42
CA ALA A 496 8.65 -14.57 21.73
C ALA A 496 7.16 -14.15 21.71
N TYR A 497 6.68 -13.60 20.59
CA TYR A 497 5.27 -13.25 20.35
C TYR A 497 4.54 -14.25 19.44
N GLY A 498 5.21 -15.34 19.05
CA GLY A 498 4.76 -16.35 18.09
C GLY A 498 5.25 -16.13 16.67
N HIS A 499 4.62 -16.83 15.73
CA HIS A 499 4.90 -16.69 14.30
C HIS A 499 4.49 -15.33 13.76
N ILE A 500 5.21 -14.86 12.73
CA ILE A 500 4.85 -13.67 11.97
C ILE A 500 3.49 -13.87 11.29
N TYR A 501 3.31 -14.99 10.60
CA TYR A 501 2.06 -15.31 9.94
C TYR A 501 1.11 -16.02 10.91
N ILE A 502 -0.10 -15.48 11.07
CA ILE A 502 -1.15 -16.02 11.94
C ILE A 502 -2.48 -16.12 11.18
N GLU A 503 -3.32 -17.07 11.58
CA GLU A 503 -4.69 -17.24 11.07
C GLU A 503 -5.68 -17.15 12.26
N PRO A 504 -5.83 -15.96 12.89
CA PRO A 504 -6.74 -15.77 14.01
C PRO A 504 -8.21 -15.99 13.61
N THR A 505 -8.96 -16.57 14.55
CA THR A 505 -10.42 -16.66 14.52
C THR A 505 -11.00 -15.36 15.05
N LEU A 506 -11.69 -14.61 14.19
CA LEU A 506 -12.31 -13.32 14.50
C LEU A 506 -13.84 -13.47 14.49
N GLN A 507 -14.51 -12.87 15.47
CA GLN A 507 -15.97 -12.90 15.59
C GLN A 507 -16.61 -11.87 14.65
N LYS A 508 -17.64 -12.29 13.91
CA LYS A 508 -18.49 -11.44 13.06
C LYS A 508 -19.62 -10.78 13.86
N GLU A 509 -20.28 -9.81 13.24
CA GLU A 509 -21.47 -9.14 13.78
C GLU A 509 -22.68 -10.08 14.01
N ASP A 510 -22.74 -11.24 13.33
CA ASP A 510 -23.78 -12.27 13.54
C ASP A 510 -23.45 -13.28 14.66
N GLY A 511 -22.33 -13.09 15.37
CA GLY A 511 -21.84 -13.97 16.43
C GLY A 511 -21.13 -15.23 15.93
N THR A 512 -21.08 -15.49 14.62
CA THR A 512 -20.29 -16.59 14.05
C THR A 512 -18.85 -16.18 13.80
N ASP A 513 -17.97 -17.16 13.67
CA ASP A 513 -16.54 -16.91 13.47
C ASP A 513 -16.11 -16.86 12.00
N VAL A 514 -14.99 -16.18 11.74
CA VAL A 514 -14.22 -16.25 10.50
C VAL A 514 -12.72 -16.31 10.81
N THR A 515 -12.00 -17.20 10.13
CA THR A 515 -10.54 -17.20 10.15
C THR A 515 -10.01 -16.24 9.08
N ILE A 516 -9.16 -15.29 9.47
CA ILE A 516 -8.53 -14.33 8.56
C ILE A 516 -7.01 -14.44 8.67
N PRO A 517 -6.27 -14.56 7.55
CA PRO A 517 -4.81 -14.53 7.60
C PRO A 517 -4.33 -13.10 7.89
N MET A 518 -3.38 -12.98 8.81
CA MET A 518 -2.81 -11.72 9.25
C MET A 518 -1.31 -11.89 9.51
N LEU A 519 -0.58 -10.77 9.49
CA LEU A 519 0.78 -10.68 9.97
C LEU A 519 0.74 -10.09 11.39
N SER A 520 1.18 -10.88 12.38
CA SER A 520 1.28 -10.48 13.79
C SER A 520 2.23 -9.29 13.91
N PRO A 521 1.77 -8.11 14.37
CA PRO A 521 2.60 -6.90 14.32
C PRO A 521 3.79 -7.00 15.28
N ALA A 522 3.59 -7.56 16.48
CA ALA A 522 4.63 -7.75 17.49
C ALA A 522 5.71 -8.75 17.02
N ALA A 523 5.29 -9.89 16.46
CA ALA A 523 6.22 -10.88 15.93
C ALA A 523 6.95 -10.37 14.67
N MET A 524 6.26 -9.66 13.77
CA MET A 524 6.86 -9.06 12.58
C MET A 524 7.94 -8.04 12.95
N LEU A 525 7.66 -7.14 13.90
CA LEU A 525 8.61 -6.11 14.32
C LEU A 525 9.84 -6.73 15.00
N THR A 526 9.62 -7.63 15.96
CA THR A 526 10.69 -8.35 16.68
C THR A 526 11.54 -9.20 15.74
N TRP A 527 10.92 -9.88 14.77
CA TRP A 527 11.67 -10.64 13.77
C TRP A 527 12.50 -9.72 12.88
N ALA A 528 11.95 -8.59 12.45
CA ALA A 528 12.66 -7.64 11.60
C ALA A 528 13.87 -7.02 12.32
N THR A 529 13.77 -6.65 13.61
CA THR A 529 14.92 -6.12 14.36
C THR A 529 16.03 -7.15 14.59
N GLN A 530 15.67 -8.42 14.73
CA GLN A 530 16.61 -9.52 14.97
C GLN A 530 17.31 -10.03 13.70
N HIS A 531 16.64 -10.01 12.53
CA HIS A 531 17.12 -10.71 11.32
C HIS A 531 17.39 -9.80 10.12
N CYS A 532 16.88 -8.58 10.12
CA CYS A 532 17.19 -7.58 9.10
C CYS A 532 18.12 -6.54 9.72
N GLN A 533 19.43 -6.79 9.72
CA GLN A 533 20.45 -5.95 10.36
C GLN A 533 20.24 -4.45 10.05
N ALA A 534 20.08 -4.10 8.76
CA ALA A 534 19.86 -2.73 8.32
C ALA A 534 18.62 -2.07 8.97
N PHE A 535 17.52 -2.82 9.13
CA PHE A 535 16.31 -2.32 9.80
C PHE A 535 16.46 -2.31 11.33
N GLY A 536 17.18 -3.28 11.90
CA GLY A 536 17.50 -3.32 13.33
C GLY A 536 18.29 -2.09 13.76
N GLU A 537 19.39 -1.79 13.05
CA GLU A 537 20.22 -0.60 13.27
C GLU A 537 19.42 0.69 13.06
N PHE A 538 18.61 0.77 12.00
CA PHE A 538 17.74 1.91 11.72
C PHE A 538 16.71 2.15 12.85
N LEU A 539 16.03 1.10 13.33
CA LEU A 539 15.04 1.23 14.40
C LEU A 539 15.70 1.56 15.73
N GLU A 540 16.84 0.95 16.03
CA GLU A 540 17.62 1.20 17.25
C GLU A 540 18.06 2.66 17.32
N LYS A 541 18.60 3.21 16.23
CA LYS A 541 18.91 4.64 16.12
C LYS A 541 17.67 5.53 16.32
N ARG A 542 16.49 5.10 15.89
CA ARG A 542 15.22 5.83 16.14
C ARG A 542 14.76 5.75 17.58
N LEU A 543 14.96 4.61 18.26
CA LEU A 543 14.74 4.43 19.69
C LEU A 543 15.68 5.33 20.51
N ASP A 544 16.96 5.42 20.13
CA ASP A 544 17.92 6.28 20.84
C ASP A 544 17.64 7.79 20.60
N LEU A 545 17.20 8.18 19.38
CA LEU A 545 16.78 9.56 19.07
C LEU A 545 15.43 9.96 19.70
N ASN A 546 14.54 8.99 19.94
CA ASN A 546 13.23 9.21 20.53
C ASN A 546 12.97 8.17 21.63
N PRO A 547 13.65 8.23 22.79
CA PRO A 547 13.49 7.21 23.83
C PRO A 547 12.03 7.07 24.25
N PRO A 548 11.40 5.89 24.03
CA PRO A 548 10.02 5.67 24.42
C PRO A 548 9.93 5.48 25.93
N SER A 549 8.92 6.09 26.54
CA SER A 549 8.46 5.77 27.88
C SER A 549 6.94 5.61 27.86
N ILE A 550 6.33 5.24 28.99
CA ILE A 550 4.88 5.14 29.09
C ILE A 550 4.20 6.51 28.86
N ASP A 551 4.73 7.58 29.45
CA ASP A 551 4.28 8.95 29.25
C ASP A 551 4.62 9.50 27.85
N LYS A 552 5.82 9.15 27.34
CA LYS A 552 6.31 9.53 26.00
C LYS A 552 6.22 8.35 25.04
N SER A 553 5.05 7.73 24.98
CA SER A 553 4.79 6.58 24.10
C SER A 553 4.83 6.97 22.63
N TRP A 554 5.38 6.08 21.80
CA TRP A 554 5.40 6.25 20.35
C TRP A 554 4.00 6.24 19.77
N SER A 555 3.86 6.94 18.65
CA SER A 555 2.58 7.22 18.03
C SER A 555 2.33 6.20 16.92
N LEU A 556 1.50 5.20 17.22
CA LEU A 556 1.09 4.20 16.24
C LEU A 556 0.14 4.82 15.22
N VAL A 557 0.43 4.55 13.95
CA VAL A 557 -0.31 5.06 12.79
C VAL A 557 -0.98 3.90 12.08
N TRP A 558 -2.29 3.98 11.83
CA TRP A 558 -3.04 3.02 11.03
C TRP A 558 -3.53 3.65 9.72
N TYR A 559 -3.54 2.83 8.67
CA TYR A 559 -4.13 3.14 7.38
C TYR A 559 -4.96 1.96 6.86
N SER A 560 -6.09 2.24 6.21
CA SER A 560 -6.92 1.22 5.55
C SER A 560 -7.60 1.73 4.28
N ASP A 561 -7.68 0.91 3.23
CA ASP A 561 -8.38 1.26 1.98
C ASP A 561 -8.76 0.01 1.15
N GLU A 562 -9.72 0.19 0.23
CA GLU A 562 -10.14 -0.82 -0.74
C GLU A 562 -9.33 -0.76 -2.05
N ILE A 563 -8.52 -1.79 -2.25
CA ILE A 563 -7.83 -2.04 -3.51
C ILE A 563 -8.73 -2.86 -4.46
N ALA A 564 -8.90 -2.38 -5.69
CA ALA A 564 -9.55 -3.12 -6.79
C ALA A 564 -8.52 -3.63 -7.82
N PRO A 565 -8.21 -4.95 -7.85
CA PRO A 565 -7.37 -5.56 -8.88
C PRO A 565 -8.13 -5.76 -10.20
N GLY A 566 -7.40 -5.79 -11.32
CA GLY A 566 -7.94 -5.98 -12.67
C GLY A 566 -8.74 -4.79 -13.19
N ASN A 567 -9.70 -5.05 -14.09
CA ASN A 567 -10.56 -4.02 -14.66
C ASN A 567 -11.58 -3.52 -13.62
N GLN A 568 -11.43 -2.25 -13.20
CA GLN A 568 -12.31 -1.58 -12.25
C GLN A 568 -13.77 -1.48 -12.73
N LEU A 569 -14.00 -1.39 -14.05
CA LEU A 569 -15.32 -1.27 -14.66
C LEU A 569 -16.08 -2.61 -14.76
N LYS A 570 -15.53 -3.71 -14.24
CA LYS A 570 -16.20 -5.01 -14.26
C LYS A 570 -17.36 -5.03 -13.26
N HIS A 571 -18.58 -5.18 -13.76
CA HIS A 571 -19.85 -5.23 -12.98
C HIS A 571 -19.80 -6.08 -11.70
N VAL A 572 -19.02 -7.16 -11.67
CA VAL A 572 -18.73 -7.90 -10.43
C VAL A 572 -17.22 -8.14 -10.32
N ASN A 573 -16.55 -7.35 -9.48
CA ASN A 573 -15.15 -7.55 -9.13
C ASN A 573 -15.01 -8.29 -7.78
N LYS A 574 -15.06 -9.62 -7.81
CA LYS A 574 -14.87 -10.50 -6.64
C LYS A 574 -13.44 -10.53 -6.06
N ARG A 575 -12.52 -9.70 -6.59
CA ARG A 575 -11.11 -9.64 -6.19
C ARG A 575 -10.74 -8.35 -5.47
N LYS A 576 -11.70 -7.44 -5.24
CA LYS A 576 -11.50 -6.28 -4.36
C LYS A 576 -11.04 -6.75 -2.99
N VAL A 577 -10.01 -6.11 -2.45
CA VAL A 577 -9.45 -6.40 -1.12
C VAL A 577 -9.37 -5.13 -0.29
N GLN A 578 -9.83 -5.21 0.95
CA GLN A 578 -9.50 -4.25 2.00
C GLN A 578 -8.10 -4.57 2.50
N VAL A 579 -7.21 -3.58 2.56
CA VAL A 579 -5.84 -3.74 3.04
C VAL A 579 -5.59 -2.78 4.18
N ILE A 580 -4.87 -3.25 5.20
CA ILE A 580 -4.57 -2.49 6.41
C ILE A 580 -3.05 -2.45 6.58
N TYR A 581 -2.51 -1.24 6.72
CA TYR A 581 -1.11 -0.99 7.05
C TYR A 581 -0.97 -0.30 8.40
N TRP A 582 0.20 -0.43 9.02
CA TRP A 582 0.56 0.34 10.19
C TRP A 582 2.01 0.85 10.10
N SER A 583 2.32 1.91 10.83
CA SER A 583 3.67 2.48 10.98
C SER A 583 3.79 3.20 12.33
N LEU A 584 4.96 3.75 12.63
CA LEU A 584 5.27 4.47 13.87
C LEU A 584 5.74 5.89 13.50
N GLN A 585 5.19 6.93 14.14
CA GLN A 585 5.47 8.32 13.75
C GLN A 585 6.96 8.68 13.90
N GLN A 586 7.58 8.16 14.95
CA GLN A 586 8.96 8.40 15.39
C GLN A 586 10.01 7.76 14.46
N LEU A 587 9.62 6.99 13.44
CA LEU A 587 10.54 6.61 12.35
C LEU A 587 11.04 7.82 11.53
N GLY A 588 10.39 8.99 11.67
CA GLY A 588 10.76 10.24 11.02
C GLY A 588 9.99 10.52 9.73
N ASN A 589 9.90 11.80 9.34
CA ASN A 589 9.09 12.26 8.21
C ASN A 589 9.44 11.54 6.90
N HIS A 590 10.74 11.46 6.60
CA HIS A 590 11.23 10.79 5.39
C HIS A 590 10.90 9.29 5.39
N ALA A 591 11.04 8.60 6.53
CA ALA A 591 10.72 7.18 6.65
C ALA A 591 9.24 6.89 6.40
N ARG A 592 8.33 7.73 6.91
CA ARG A 592 6.88 7.61 6.63
C ARG A 592 6.56 7.84 5.14
N GLY A 593 7.46 8.51 4.40
CA GLY A 593 7.43 8.60 2.95
C GLY A 593 7.89 7.33 2.21
N CYS A 594 8.50 6.35 2.87
CA CYS A 594 8.99 5.11 2.27
C CYS A 594 8.01 3.95 2.44
N GLU A 595 7.67 3.26 1.34
CA GLU A 595 6.79 2.07 1.37
C GLU A 595 7.29 0.96 2.31
N THR A 596 8.60 0.82 2.53
CA THR A 596 9.22 -0.20 3.41
C THR A 596 8.94 0.05 4.90
N CYS A 597 8.73 1.30 5.31
CA CYS A 597 8.46 1.64 6.72
C CYS A 597 6.96 1.53 7.10
N TRP A 598 6.12 1.06 6.17
CA TRP A 598 4.73 0.70 6.43
C TRP A 598 4.60 -0.82 6.46
N PHE A 599 4.17 -1.37 7.57
CA PHE A 599 3.96 -2.81 7.74
C PHE A 599 2.58 -3.21 7.28
N THR A 600 2.47 -4.32 6.55
CA THR A 600 1.18 -4.88 6.15
C THR A 600 0.63 -5.73 7.28
N LEU A 601 -0.60 -5.47 7.71
CA LEU A 601 -1.25 -6.27 8.74
C LEU A 601 -2.10 -7.39 8.11
N THR A 602 -2.95 -7.05 7.14
CA THR A 602 -3.80 -8.01 6.44
C THR A 602 -4.29 -7.47 5.10
N ALA A 603 -4.71 -8.37 4.21
CA ALA A 603 -5.31 -8.09 2.91
C ALA A 603 -6.47 -9.08 2.68
N VAL A 604 -7.71 -8.62 2.89
CA VAL A 604 -8.92 -9.46 2.97
C VAL A 604 -9.89 -9.09 1.87
N ARG A 605 -10.55 -10.04 1.20
CA ARG A 605 -11.58 -9.70 0.19
C ARG A 605 -12.68 -8.83 0.79
N SER A 606 -13.05 -7.75 0.10
CA SER A 606 -14.11 -6.83 0.55
C SER A 606 -15.45 -7.52 0.78
N SER A 607 -15.73 -8.63 0.10
CA SER A 607 -16.92 -9.45 0.36
C SER A 607 -16.85 -10.13 1.72
N VAL A 608 -15.69 -10.69 2.10
CA VAL A 608 -15.49 -11.32 3.42
C VAL A 608 -15.61 -10.25 4.52
N VAL A 609 -15.02 -9.08 4.32
CA VAL A 609 -15.15 -7.96 5.27
C VAL A 609 -16.62 -7.48 5.37
N ALA A 610 -17.36 -7.43 4.26
CA ALA A 610 -18.80 -7.13 4.30
C ALA A 610 -19.59 -8.20 5.08
N ASP A 611 -19.29 -9.49 4.85
CA ASP A 611 -19.91 -10.63 5.55
C ASP A 611 -19.59 -10.63 7.07
N MET A 612 -18.49 -10.00 7.51
CA MET A 612 -18.17 -9.81 8.94
C MET A 612 -19.01 -8.73 9.64
N GLY A 613 -19.65 -7.83 8.88
CA GLY A 613 -20.22 -6.58 9.40
C GLY A 613 -19.45 -5.31 9.02
N GLY A 614 -18.42 -5.41 8.18
CA GLY A 614 -17.70 -4.27 7.59
C GLY A 614 -16.40 -3.87 8.30
N MET A 615 -15.74 -2.83 7.76
CA MET A 615 -14.42 -2.36 8.22
C MET A 615 -14.40 -1.99 9.71
N ALA A 616 -15.46 -1.39 10.25
CA ALA A 616 -15.55 -1.06 11.66
C ALA A 616 -15.47 -2.27 12.61
N VAL A 617 -15.97 -3.43 12.19
CA VAL A 617 -15.87 -4.68 12.96
C VAL A 617 -14.46 -5.25 12.83
N LEU A 618 -13.91 -5.26 11.61
CA LEU A 618 -12.54 -5.72 11.36
C LEU A 618 -11.50 -4.91 12.14
N LEU A 619 -11.61 -3.58 12.17
CA LEU A 619 -10.67 -2.72 12.92
C LEU A 619 -10.80 -2.89 14.44
N ARG A 620 -12.01 -3.13 14.97
CA ARG A 620 -12.19 -3.51 16.39
C ARG A 620 -11.44 -4.81 16.71
N GLN A 621 -11.60 -5.83 15.89
CA GLN A 621 -10.88 -7.10 16.09
C GLN A 621 -9.35 -6.95 15.91
N ILE A 622 -8.91 -6.00 15.09
CA ILE A 622 -7.49 -5.70 14.86
C ILE A 622 -6.83 -4.98 16.04
N ALA A 623 -7.54 -4.09 16.74
CA ALA A 623 -7.02 -3.37 17.90
C ALA A 623 -6.42 -4.29 18.97
N ARG A 624 -6.98 -5.50 19.08
CA ARG A 624 -6.56 -6.57 20.00
C ARG A 624 -5.10 -7.02 19.81
N PHE A 625 -4.56 -6.95 18.58
CA PHE A 625 -3.18 -7.35 18.28
C PHE A 625 -2.13 -6.29 18.65
N PHE A 626 -2.57 -5.10 19.09
CA PHE A 626 -1.71 -4.02 19.57
C PHE A 626 -1.95 -3.69 21.06
N PHE A 627 -3.17 -3.91 21.57
CA PHE A 627 -3.61 -3.39 22.87
C PHE A 627 -4.19 -4.44 23.83
N GLU A 628 -3.93 -5.73 23.61
CA GLU A 628 -4.26 -6.81 24.55
C GLU A 628 -3.00 -7.58 25.01
N VAL A 629 -2.56 -8.61 24.28
CA VAL A 629 -1.38 -9.41 24.65
C VAL A 629 -0.47 -9.67 23.43
N PRO A 630 0.69 -8.99 23.31
CA PRO A 630 1.19 -7.92 24.17
C PRO A 630 0.37 -6.62 24.04
N ASP A 631 0.26 -5.83 25.11
CA ASP A 631 -0.24 -4.46 25.06
C ASP A 631 0.95 -3.51 24.86
N TRP A 632 1.04 -2.89 23.69
CA TRP A 632 2.15 -2.02 23.33
C TRP A 632 2.23 -0.77 24.22
N ARG A 633 1.13 -0.41 24.89
CA ARG A 633 1.08 0.70 25.86
C ARG A 633 1.79 0.35 27.18
N GLN A 634 1.93 -0.95 27.46
CA GLN A 634 2.62 -1.52 28.61
C GLN A 634 4.03 -2.04 28.24
N GLY A 635 4.53 -1.71 27.05
CA GLY A 635 5.86 -2.07 26.58
C GLY A 635 5.90 -3.33 25.70
N LEU A 636 6.64 -3.25 24.62
CA LEU A 636 6.99 -4.36 23.73
C LEU A 636 8.52 -4.56 23.80
N LEU A 637 8.96 -5.73 24.23
CA LEU A 637 10.37 -6.11 24.29
C LEU A 637 10.88 -6.43 22.88
N LEU A 638 11.76 -5.58 22.37
CA LEU A 638 12.47 -5.78 21.10
C LEU A 638 13.90 -6.22 21.38
N THR A 639 14.40 -7.20 20.64
CA THR A 639 15.84 -7.47 20.58
C THR A 639 16.41 -6.70 19.38
N CYS A 640 17.23 -5.69 19.65
CA CYS A 640 17.93 -4.89 18.66
C CYS A 640 19.42 -5.30 18.56
N PRO A 641 20.16 -4.89 17.52
CA PRO A 641 21.57 -5.25 17.34
C PRO A 641 22.50 -4.94 18.51
N THR A 642 22.38 -3.79 19.20
CA THR A 642 23.23 -3.50 20.38
C THR A 642 22.71 -4.11 21.68
N GLY A 643 21.45 -4.55 21.73
CA GLY A 643 20.85 -5.18 22.90
C GLY A 643 19.33 -5.11 22.94
N PRO A 644 18.70 -5.58 24.03
CA PRO A 644 17.26 -5.46 24.19
C PRO A 644 16.84 -3.99 24.41
N ARG A 645 15.66 -3.62 23.92
CA ARG A 645 15.02 -2.31 24.08
C ARG A 645 13.53 -2.51 24.37
N MET A 646 12.94 -1.62 25.19
CA MET A 646 11.50 -1.59 25.43
C MET A 646 10.86 -0.52 24.54
N LEU A 647 9.81 -0.87 23.78
CA LEU A 647 9.03 0.06 22.96
C LEU A 647 7.64 0.25 23.56
N PHE A 648 7.31 1.47 23.99
CA PHE A 648 5.96 1.87 24.39
C PHE A 648 5.25 2.56 23.21
N ALA A 649 4.01 2.19 22.89
CA ALA A 649 3.22 2.83 21.82
C ALA A 649 1.69 2.76 22.04
N ASP A 650 0.96 3.81 21.66
CA ASP A 650 -0.51 3.87 21.63
C ASP A 650 -1.01 4.34 20.24
N LEU A 651 -2.27 4.05 19.89
CA LEU A 651 -2.88 4.59 18.66
C LEU A 651 -2.98 6.11 18.77
N ARG A 652 -2.40 6.81 17.79
CA ARG A 652 -2.41 8.28 17.73
C ARG A 652 -2.85 8.84 16.39
N VAL A 653 -2.74 8.07 15.31
CA VAL A 653 -3.17 8.49 13.96
C VAL A 653 -3.91 7.35 13.27
N LEU A 654 -5.11 7.63 12.79
CA LEU A 654 -5.89 6.84 11.84
C LEU A 654 -6.11 7.74 10.62
N ILE A 655 -5.36 7.47 9.55
CA ILE A 655 -5.39 8.23 8.31
C ILE A 655 -5.85 7.32 7.17
N SER A 656 -6.81 7.77 6.36
CA SER A 656 -7.23 7.13 5.11
C SER A 656 -7.93 8.17 4.24
N ASP A 657 -8.49 7.78 3.08
CA ASP A 657 -9.40 8.68 2.37
C ASP A 657 -10.74 8.83 3.13
N GLU A 658 -11.55 9.83 2.79
CA GLU A 658 -12.83 10.10 3.47
C GLU A 658 -13.77 8.89 3.41
N ALA A 659 -13.79 8.15 2.30
CA ALA A 659 -14.67 7.01 2.12
C ALA A 659 -14.27 5.80 3.00
N ALA A 660 -12.98 5.57 3.21
CA ALA A 660 -12.45 4.54 4.09
C ALA A 660 -12.57 4.92 5.57
N ILE A 661 -12.31 6.19 5.95
CA ILE A 661 -12.59 6.69 7.32
C ILE A 661 -14.08 6.48 7.64
N LYS A 662 -14.96 6.84 6.70
CA LYS A 662 -16.41 6.67 6.82
C LYS A 662 -16.82 5.20 7.05
N GLN A 663 -16.26 4.26 6.28
CA GLN A 663 -16.53 2.83 6.42
C GLN A 663 -15.96 2.25 7.73
N SER A 664 -14.79 2.74 8.14
CA SER A 664 -14.06 2.30 9.33
C SER A 664 -14.72 2.73 10.63
N LEU A 665 -15.35 3.91 10.65
CA LEU A 665 -15.91 4.52 11.86
C LEU A 665 -17.43 4.65 11.83
N CYS A 666 -18.08 4.05 10.83
CA CYS A 666 -19.52 4.06 10.63
C CYS A 666 -20.18 5.45 10.53
N ASN A 667 -19.41 6.51 10.25
CA ASN A 667 -19.94 7.81 9.86
C ASN A 667 -20.88 7.66 8.64
N LYS A 668 -21.89 8.51 8.52
CA LYS A 668 -22.74 8.61 7.34
C LYS A 668 -22.17 9.55 6.28
N GLY A 669 -21.24 10.46 6.58
CA GLY A 669 -20.71 11.42 5.60
C GLY A 669 -21.85 12.14 4.87
N ALA A 670 -21.74 12.31 3.56
CA ALA A 670 -22.79 12.90 2.71
C ALA A 670 -24.15 12.14 2.65
N SER A 671 -24.36 11.09 3.46
CA SER A 671 -25.66 10.43 3.65
C SER A 671 -26.28 10.66 5.04
N GLY A 672 -25.64 11.46 5.88
CA GLY A 672 -26.19 12.03 7.12
C GLY A 672 -26.53 13.51 6.90
N LEU A 673 -27.20 14.12 7.86
CA LEU A 673 -27.33 15.59 7.89
C LEU A 673 -26.01 16.23 8.35
N ILE A 674 -25.43 15.67 9.42
CA ILE A 674 -24.05 15.90 9.83
C ILE A 674 -23.17 14.98 8.97
N PHE A 675 -22.23 15.55 8.24
CA PHE A 675 -21.32 14.80 7.35
C PHE A 675 -19.90 14.69 7.92
N CYS A 676 -19.46 15.70 8.69
CA CYS A 676 -18.13 15.71 9.30
C CYS A 676 -18.10 14.85 10.56
N ILE A 677 -17.11 13.96 10.67
CA ILE A 677 -16.94 13.11 11.87
C ILE A 677 -16.46 13.90 13.10
N HIS A 678 -15.74 15.01 12.90
CA HIS A 678 -15.22 15.86 13.98
C HIS A 678 -16.23 16.90 14.49
N CYS A 679 -17.39 17.10 13.86
CA CYS A 679 -18.35 18.12 14.25
C CYS A 679 -19.67 17.52 14.70
N GLN A 680 -20.32 18.16 15.66
CA GLN A 680 -21.72 17.87 16.01
C GLN A 680 -22.72 18.66 15.16
N ASN A 681 -22.35 19.87 14.71
CA ASN A 681 -23.30 20.83 14.13
C ASN A 681 -23.00 21.26 12.68
N ALA A 682 -22.03 20.63 12.01
CA ALA A 682 -21.69 20.94 10.61
C ALA A 682 -22.63 20.20 9.64
N VAL A 683 -23.54 20.94 8.99
CA VAL A 683 -24.53 20.39 8.04
C VAL A 683 -24.29 20.87 6.61
N ASP A 684 -24.68 20.06 5.61
CA ASP A 684 -24.57 20.46 4.20
C ASP A 684 -25.35 21.77 3.94
N HIS A 685 -24.75 22.69 3.21
CA HIS A 685 -25.35 23.99 2.87
C HIS A 685 -26.56 23.87 1.93
N LYS A 686 -26.68 22.73 1.22
CA LYS A 686 -27.83 22.37 0.41
C LYS A 686 -28.98 21.80 1.25
N SER A 687 -28.76 21.61 2.56
CA SER A 687 -29.80 21.25 3.51
C SER A 687 -30.48 22.50 4.09
N HIS A 688 -31.79 22.40 4.32
CA HIS A 688 -32.56 23.44 5.02
C HIS A 688 -32.32 23.47 6.54
N VAL A 689 -31.44 22.60 7.06
CA VAL A 689 -31.30 22.36 8.51
C VAL A 689 -30.70 23.57 9.21
N ALA A 690 -29.62 24.16 8.67
CA ALA A 690 -28.97 25.32 9.26
C ALA A 690 -29.94 26.50 9.44
N GLY A 691 -30.68 26.87 8.38
CA GLY A 691 -31.66 27.97 8.42
C GLY A 691 -32.83 27.75 9.38
N ASN A 692 -33.22 26.49 9.63
CA ASN A 692 -34.32 26.15 10.54
C ASN A 692 -33.87 25.94 12.00
N SER A 693 -32.59 26.11 12.32
CA SER A 693 -32.00 25.66 13.58
C SER A 693 -31.86 26.73 14.67
N GLY A 694 -32.26 27.97 14.38
CA GLY A 694 -32.01 29.12 15.26
C GLY A 694 -30.52 29.42 15.48
N GLY A 695 -29.64 28.93 14.60
CA GLY A 695 -28.19 29.06 14.71
C GLY A 695 -27.49 27.92 15.45
N SER A 696 -28.21 26.91 15.97
CA SER A 696 -27.58 25.73 16.61
C SER A 696 -26.81 24.87 15.61
N GLN A 697 -27.28 24.79 14.35
CA GLN A 697 -26.65 24.05 13.26
C GLN A 697 -26.01 24.99 12.25
N ILE A 698 -24.75 24.72 11.91
CA ILE A 698 -23.89 25.60 11.11
C ILE A 698 -23.77 25.05 9.69
N SER A 699 -24.04 25.92 8.72
CA SER A 699 -23.87 25.60 7.30
C SER A 699 -22.42 25.28 6.98
N SER A 700 -22.18 24.26 6.16
CA SER A 700 -20.85 23.92 5.64
C SER A 700 -20.13 25.06 4.90
N LEU A 701 -20.81 26.18 4.56
CA LEU A 701 -20.22 27.41 4.00
C LEU A 701 -19.48 28.27 5.04
N GLU A 702 -19.60 27.95 6.33
CA GLU A 702 -18.88 28.66 7.39
C GLU A 702 -17.38 28.32 7.36
N THR A 703 -16.54 29.34 7.51
CA THR A 703 -15.07 29.25 7.51
C THR A 703 -14.47 29.58 8.88
N ASP A 704 -15.24 30.19 9.77
CA ASP A 704 -14.86 30.33 11.17
C ASP A 704 -15.03 29.00 11.91
N ILE A 705 -13.90 28.33 12.19
CA ILE A 705 -13.90 27.05 12.89
C ILE A 705 -14.48 27.14 14.32
N SER A 706 -14.45 28.34 14.94
CA SER A 706 -14.90 28.55 16.32
C SER A 706 -16.40 28.39 16.50
N ARG A 707 -17.17 28.45 15.40
CA ARG A 707 -18.63 28.26 15.40
C ARG A 707 -19.05 26.79 15.38
N PHE A 708 -18.15 25.87 15.03
CA PHE A 708 -18.46 24.44 15.01
C PHE A 708 -18.25 23.81 16.39
N ARG A 709 -19.20 22.99 16.84
CA ARG A 709 -19.07 22.14 18.04
C ARG A 709 -18.23 20.93 17.72
N GLN A 710 -17.09 20.75 18.37
CA GLN A 710 -16.19 19.61 18.08
C GLN A 710 -16.56 18.37 18.89
N GLN A 711 -16.42 17.20 18.26
CA GLN A 711 -16.59 15.91 18.94
C GLN A 711 -15.35 15.59 19.80
N THR A 712 -15.58 15.23 21.05
CA THR A 712 -14.56 14.78 22.02
C THR A 712 -14.73 13.28 22.30
N GLN A 713 -13.75 12.66 22.98
CA GLN A 713 -13.90 11.26 23.42
C GLN A 713 -15.17 11.04 24.23
N ARG A 714 -15.50 12.00 25.11
CA ARG A 714 -16.72 12.00 25.93
C ARG A 714 -17.98 12.06 25.05
N SER A 715 -18.08 13.02 24.14
CA SER A 715 -19.30 13.16 23.34
C SER A 715 -19.51 11.98 22.39
N VAL A 716 -18.45 11.41 21.82
CA VAL A 716 -18.56 10.19 20.99
C VAL A 716 -19.03 9.00 21.82
N LYS A 717 -18.54 8.84 23.06
CA LYS A 717 -19.05 7.82 23.99
C LYS A 717 -20.54 8.03 24.27
N GLU A 718 -20.95 9.25 24.64
CA GLU A 718 -22.35 9.59 24.89
C GLU A 718 -23.25 9.33 23.67
N TYR A 719 -22.76 9.56 22.44
CA TYR A 719 -23.49 9.24 21.20
C TYR A 719 -23.66 7.74 21.00
N MET A 720 -22.62 6.94 21.23
CA MET A 720 -22.70 5.49 21.10
C MET A 720 -23.61 4.87 22.17
N ASP A 721 -23.51 5.33 23.41
CA ASP A 721 -24.36 4.89 24.53
C ASP A 721 -25.83 5.27 24.28
N TYR A 722 -26.11 6.51 23.84
CA TYR A 722 -27.46 6.96 23.51
C TYR A 722 -28.06 6.16 22.34
N LEU A 723 -27.28 5.92 21.27
CA LEU A 723 -27.75 5.10 20.16
C LEU A 723 -28.00 3.63 20.57
N ALA A 724 -27.18 3.07 21.47
CA ALA A 724 -27.42 1.74 22.04
C ALA A 724 -28.73 1.68 22.83
N GLN A 725 -29.01 2.69 23.66
CA GLN A 725 -30.25 2.80 24.44
C GLN A 725 -31.49 3.00 23.55
N GLN A 726 -31.39 3.80 22.49
CA GLN A 726 -32.52 4.08 21.59
C GLN A 726 -32.83 2.93 20.61
N GLN A 727 -31.85 2.09 20.28
CA GLN A 727 -32.03 0.99 19.33
C GLN A 727 -33.18 0.01 19.68
N PRO A 728 -33.33 -0.50 20.92
CA PRO A 728 -34.46 -1.37 21.29
C PRO A 728 -35.78 -0.62 21.50
N LEU A 729 -35.73 0.69 21.80
CA LEU A 729 -36.92 1.50 22.11
C LEU A 729 -37.63 2.05 20.87
N GLN A 730 -36.93 2.18 19.75
CA GLN A 730 -37.45 2.80 18.54
C GLN A 730 -37.74 1.78 17.43
N SER A 731 -38.77 2.06 16.61
CA SER A 731 -38.98 1.31 15.37
C SER A 731 -37.79 1.53 14.42
N LYS A 732 -37.46 0.52 13.61
CA LYS A 732 -36.31 0.56 12.69
C LYS A 732 -36.25 1.84 11.83
N ALA A 733 -37.41 2.32 11.34
CA ALA A 733 -37.48 3.55 10.55
C ALA A 733 -37.20 4.82 11.38
N ARG A 734 -37.65 4.89 12.64
CA ARG A 734 -37.31 6.00 13.56
C ARG A 734 -35.82 5.96 13.93
N PHE A 735 -35.27 4.79 14.19
CA PHE A 735 -33.84 4.63 14.49
C PHE A 735 -32.94 4.95 13.28
N GLU A 736 -33.33 4.57 12.05
CA GLU A 736 -32.65 5.00 10.82
C GLU A 736 -32.71 6.53 10.64
N LYS A 737 -33.82 7.18 11.00
CA LYS A 737 -33.95 8.64 11.01
C LYS A 737 -33.04 9.29 12.06
N LEU A 738 -33.03 8.79 13.29
CA LEU A 738 -32.18 9.28 14.39
C LEU A 738 -30.68 9.19 14.03
N GLN A 739 -30.23 8.03 13.56
CA GLN A 739 -28.87 7.84 13.04
C GLN A 739 -28.53 8.84 11.91
N THR A 740 -29.50 9.20 11.08
CA THR A 740 -29.30 10.15 9.97
C THR A 740 -29.21 11.59 10.45
N ALA A 741 -29.94 11.93 11.52
CA ALA A 741 -29.84 13.20 12.22
C ALA A 741 -28.49 13.36 12.93
N LEU A 742 -28.03 12.33 13.65
CA LEU A 742 -26.77 12.36 14.42
C LEU A 742 -25.50 12.06 13.58
N GLY A 743 -25.63 11.68 12.31
CA GLY A 743 -24.49 11.42 11.42
C GLY A 743 -23.80 10.06 11.57
N PHE A 744 -24.18 9.21 12.55
CA PHE A 744 -23.57 7.90 12.77
C PHE A 744 -24.50 6.74 12.42
N ASN A 745 -23.94 5.63 11.92
CA ASN A 745 -24.62 4.33 11.94
C ASN A 745 -24.13 3.57 13.18
N PHE A 746 -25.04 3.19 14.06
CA PHE A 746 -24.69 2.44 15.27
C PHE A 746 -24.42 0.97 14.94
N LYS A 747 -23.29 0.45 15.44
CA LYS A 747 -22.92 -0.96 15.38
C LYS A 747 -22.37 -1.40 16.74
N PRO A 748 -23.03 -2.32 17.47
CA PRO A 748 -22.53 -2.82 18.76
C PRO A 748 -21.11 -3.41 18.68
N MET A 749 -20.78 -4.06 17.55
CA MET A 749 -19.45 -4.63 17.26
C MET A 749 -18.54 -3.69 16.44
N GLY A 750 -18.91 -2.42 16.26
CA GLY A 750 -18.05 -1.42 15.62
C GLY A 750 -16.92 -0.94 16.54
N LEU A 751 -15.90 -0.32 15.94
CA LEU A 751 -14.73 0.24 16.63
C LEU A 751 -15.13 1.35 17.63
N LEU A 752 -15.95 2.32 17.22
CA LEU A 752 -16.40 3.42 18.09
C LEU A 752 -17.22 2.94 19.31
N ALA A 753 -17.92 1.80 19.18
CA ALA A 753 -18.70 1.21 20.25
C ALA A 753 -17.87 0.32 21.21
N HIS A 754 -16.55 0.25 21.04
CA HIS A 754 -15.71 -0.51 21.97
C HIS A 754 -15.40 0.28 23.24
N PRO A 755 -15.71 -0.23 24.45
CA PRO A 755 -15.59 0.55 25.69
C PRO A 755 -14.21 1.15 25.96
N ALA A 756 -13.13 0.39 25.72
CA ALA A 756 -11.77 0.79 26.13
C ALA A 756 -11.00 1.64 25.10
N TYR A 757 -11.46 1.70 23.84
CA TYR A 757 -10.72 2.38 22.77
C TYR A 757 -11.59 3.15 21.76
N GLY A 758 -12.88 2.82 21.62
CA GLY A 758 -13.81 3.56 20.77
C GLY A 758 -13.85 5.08 21.03
N PRO A 759 -13.91 5.53 22.31
CA PRO A 759 -13.83 6.95 22.65
C PRO A 759 -12.53 7.62 22.18
N LYS A 760 -11.37 6.97 22.34
CA LYS A 760 -10.06 7.51 21.90
C LYS A 760 -9.94 7.71 20.39
N VAL A 761 -10.68 6.93 19.59
CA VAL A 761 -10.48 6.91 18.13
C VAL A 761 -10.83 8.24 17.45
N ILE A 762 -11.76 9.04 18.00
CA ILE A 762 -12.07 10.39 17.48
C ILE A 762 -10.84 11.32 17.49
N ASP A 763 -9.98 11.14 18.51
CA ASP A 763 -8.75 11.92 18.67
C ASP A 763 -7.62 11.44 17.78
N CYS A 764 -7.76 10.26 17.17
CA CYS A 764 -6.78 9.68 16.27
C CYS A 764 -7.02 10.07 14.80
N ILE A 765 -8.21 10.55 14.43
CA ILE A 765 -8.55 10.77 13.01
C ILE A 765 -7.74 11.93 12.44
N MET A 766 -6.98 11.65 11.38
CA MET A 766 -6.30 12.65 10.57
C MET A 766 -6.86 12.63 9.15
N PHE A 767 -7.27 13.79 8.62
CA PHE A 767 -7.66 13.90 7.23
C PHE A 767 -6.41 13.98 6.34
N ASP A 768 -6.40 13.17 5.29
CA ASP A 768 -5.34 13.25 4.29
C ASP A 768 -5.48 14.52 3.43
N TRP A 769 -4.59 15.47 3.65
CA TRP A 769 -4.55 16.72 2.89
C TRP A 769 -4.37 16.50 1.38
N MET A 770 -3.74 15.41 0.94
CA MET A 770 -3.64 15.04 -0.48
C MET A 770 -5.02 14.76 -1.07
N HIS A 771 -5.89 14.04 -0.36
CA HIS A 771 -7.25 13.77 -0.83
C HIS A 771 -8.17 15.00 -0.70
N VAL A 772 -7.97 15.84 0.32
CA VAL A 772 -8.69 17.11 0.49
C VAL A 772 -8.39 18.07 -0.65
N TYR A 773 -7.11 18.27 -1.01
CA TYR A 773 -6.71 19.25 -2.02
C TYR A 773 -6.55 18.69 -3.44
N LEU A 774 -5.91 17.52 -3.64
CA LEU A 774 -5.33 17.14 -4.93
C LEU A 774 -6.00 15.97 -5.68
N VAL A 775 -6.80 15.14 -4.99
CA VAL A 775 -7.49 13.98 -5.61
C VAL A 775 -8.99 14.29 -5.78
N ASN A 776 -9.36 14.89 -6.91
CA ASN A 776 -10.68 15.52 -7.08
C ASN A 776 -11.00 16.45 -5.90
N GLY A 777 -10.00 17.21 -5.46
CA GLY A 777 -10.03 18.09 -4.30
C GLY A 777 -10.14 19.56 -4.68
N LEU A 778 -9.88 20.42 -3.70
CA LEU A 778 -10.00 21.88 -3.85
C LEU A 778 -9.13 22.44 -4.99
N PHE A 779 -7.93 21.89 -5.20
CA PHE A 779 -7.07 22.25 -6.34
C PHE A 779 -7.72 21.94 -7.68
N ASN A 780 -8.33 20.77 -7.82
CA ASN A 780 -8.97 20.37 -9.06
C ASN A 780 -10.16 21.27 -9.41
N VAL A 781 -10.98 21.62 -8.40
CA VAL A 781 -12.15 22.49 -8.58
C VAL A 781 -11.71 23.92 -8.87
N LEU A 782 -10.90 24.53 -8.00
CA LEU A 782 -10.53 25.94 -8.11
C LEU A 782 -9.67 26.22 -9.36
N THR A 783 -8.71 25.35 -9.67
CA THR A 783 -7.91 25.49 -10.90
C THR A 783 -8.78 25.29 -12.14
N GLY A 784 -9.81 24.43 -12.07
CA GLY A 784 -10.79 24.28 -13.14
C GLY A 784 -11.50 25.59 -13.45
N LEU A 785 -12.05 26.24 -12.42
CA LEU A 785 -12.75 27.53 -12.51
C LEU A 785 -11.82 28.66 -12.96
N PHE A 786 -10.63 28.76 -12.37
CA PHE A 786 -9.61 29.77 -12.69
C PHE A 786 -9.11 29.68 -14.16
N LEU A 787 -8.99 28.46 -14.70
CA LEU A 787 -8.72 28.26 -16.13
C LEU A 787 -9.88 28.71 -17.04
N GLY A 788 -11.10 28.82 -16.50
CA GLY A 788 -12.24 29.44 -17.16
C GLY A 788 -12.06 30.95 -17.29
N ASP A 789 -11.70 31.63 -16.19
CA ASP A 789 -11.42 33.07 -16.18
C ASP A 789 -10.27 33.43 -17.15
N LEU A 790 -9.15 32.70 -17.07
CA LEU A 790 -8.04 32.82 -18.02
C LEU A 790 -8.49 32.66 -19.48
N HIS A 791 -9.35 31.66 -19.75
CA HIS A 791 -9.86 31.43 -21.10
C HIS A 791 -10.71 32.60 -21.61
N VAL A 792 -11.57 33.18 -20.77
CA VAL A 792 -12.42 34.33 -21.14
C VAL A 792 -11.56 35.53 -21.49
N GLN A 793 -10.51 35.81 -20.71
CA GLN A 793 -9.58 36.92 -20.91
C GLN A 793 -8.51 36.65 -22.00
N GLY A 794 -8.56 35.51 -22.70
CA GLY A 794 -7.75 35.21 -23.88
C GLY A 794 -6.59 34.23 -23.68
N TRP A 795 -6.16 33.94 -22.45
CA TRP A 795 -5.12 32.93 -22.19
C TRP A 795 -5.69 31.52 -22.32
N LYS A 796 -5.47 30.88 -23.47
CA LYS A 796 -6.11 29.59 -23.80
C LYS A 796 -5.33 28.41 -23.23
N GLY A 797 -6.07 27.39 -22.77
CA GLY A 797 -5.52 26.15 -22.23
C GLY A 797 -4.47 25.43 -23.10
N PRO A 798 -4.59 25.37 -24.45
CA PRO A 798 -3.56 24.79 -25.31
C PRO A 798 -2.20 25.48 -25.20
N ASP A 799 -2.15 26.80 -24.99
CA ASP A 799 -0.89 27.54 -24.90
C ASP A 799 -0.23 27.37 -23.53
N ILE A 800 -1.04 27.30 -22.47
CA ILE A 800 -0.61 26.90 -21.12
C ILE A 800 -0.06 25.46 -21.13
N GLN A 801 -0.69 24.53 -21.87
CA GLN A 801 -0.21 23.15 -21.99
C GLN A 801 1.09 23.08 -22.81
N ARG A 802 1.20 23.78 -23.94
CA ARG A 802 2.45 23.91 -24.71
C ARG A 802 3.61 24.43 -23.87
N PHE A 803 3.35 25.42 -23.01
CA PHE A 803 4.34 25.91 -22.07
C PHE A 803 4.75 24.81 -21.07
N ALA A 804 3.79 24.08 -20.49
CA ALA A 804 4.05 22.98 -19.58
C ALA A 804 4.85 21.81 -20.21
N ASP A 805 4.57 21.52 -21.48
CA ASP A 805 5.23 20.44 -22.23
C ASP A 805 6.69 20.76 -22.60
N GLY A 806 7.07 22.06 -22.61
CA GLY A 806 8.44 22.51 -22.83
C GLY A 806 9.41 22.20 -21.68
N PHE A 807 8.91 21.82 -20.49
CA PHE A 807 9.76 21.59 -19.32
C PHE A 807 10.43 20.21 -19.31
N THR A 808 11.74 20.22 -19.10
CA THR A 808 12.53 19.09 -18.63
C THR A 808 12.36 18.93 -17.13
N TRP A 809 11.93 17.75 -16.70
CA TRP A 809 11.63 17.43 -15.30
C TRP A 809 12.76 16.59 -14.65
N PRO A 810 13.07 16.86 -13.36
CA PRO A 810 13.98 16.03 -12.56
C PRO A 810 13.62 14.55 -12.65
N ALA A 811 14.62 13.66 -12.63
CA ALA A 811 14.43 12.23 -12.79
C ALA A 811 13.37 11.66 -11.83
N ARG A 812 13.37 12.10 -10.56
CA ARG A 812 12.38 11.72 -9.54
C ARG A 812 10.94 12.21 -9.82
N LEU A 813 10.77 13.32 -10.54
CA LEU A 813 9.46 13.93 -10.83
C LEU A 813 8.93 13.60 -12.24
N ARG A 814 9.79 13.13 -13.14
CA ARG A 814 9.48 12.87 -14.56
C ARG A 814 8.29 11.96 -14.80
N GLY A 815 8.02 11.02 -13.88
CA GLY A 815 6.86 10.13 -13.93
C GLY A 815 5.51 10.79 -13.62
N ALA A 816 5.51 12.05 -13.20
CA ALA A 816 4.33 12.88 -12.91
C ALA A 816 4.40 14.24 -13.63
N ALA A 817 5.15 14.34 -14.73
CA ALA A 817 5.18 15.55 -15.56
C ALA A 817 3.77 15.83 -16.14
N PRO A 818 3.29 17.10 -16.15
CA PRO A 818 1.88 17.43 -16.40
C PRO A 818 1.46 17.43 -17.88
N LYS A 819 1.84 16.40 -18.64
CA LYS A 819 1.80 16.33 -20.12
C LYS A 819 0.42 16.29 -20.78
N ASP A 820 -0.62 15.96 -20.01
CA ASP A 820 -1.98 15.76 -20.53
C ASP A 820 -3.04 16.47 -19.67
N VAL A 821 -2.61 17.31 -18.73
CA VAL A 821 -3.45 17.86 -17.65
C VAL A 821 -4.59 18.73 -18.17
N LEU A 822 -4.41 19.37 -19.33
CA LEU A 822 -5.44 20.19 -20.00
C LEU A 822 -6.10 19.52 -21.22
N HIS A 823 -5.61 18.37 -21.70
CA HIS A 823 -5.99 17.81 -23.01
C HIS A 823 -7.41 17.22 -23.12
N LYS A 824 -8.15 17.01 -22.02
CA LYS A 824 -9.45 16.29 -22.03
C LYS A 824 -10.50 16.91 -21.11
N ARG A 825 -10.89 18.16 -21.39
CA ARG A 825 -11.95 18.93 -20.69
C ARG A 825 -13.13 19.18 -21.64
N GLY A 826 -14.35 19.13 -21.11
CA GLY A 826 -15.57 19.45 -21.87
C GLY A 826 -15.88 20.95 -21.88
N SER A 827 -15.57 21.62 -20.77
CA SER A 827 -15.57 23.09 -20.62
C SER A 827 -14.20 23.60 -20.17
N PRO A 828 -13.77 24.82 -20.57
CA PRO A 828 -12.63 25.53 -19.98
C PRO A 828 -12.75 25.77 -18.47
N SER A 829 -13.93 25.61 -17.87
CA SER A 829 -14.18 25.70 -16.43
C SER A 829 -14.27 24.36 -15.68
N ASP A 830 -14.23 23.21 -16.38
CA ASP A 830 -14.37 21.87 -15.76
C ASP A 830 -13.28 21.59 -14.72
N SER A 831 -13.61 20.94 -13.61
CA SER A 831 -12.61 20.51 -12.62
C SER A 831 -11.49 19.67 -13.24
N LEU A 832 -10.24 20.00 -12.87
CA LEU A 832 -9.03 19.45 -13.45
C LEU A 832 -8.89 17.94 -13.18
N LYS A 833 -8.59 17.15 -14.22
CA LYS A 833 -8.43 15.68 -14.09
C LYS A 833 -6.97 15.29 -14.23
N CYS A 834 -6.31 15.11 -13.10
CA CYS A 834 -4.91 14.70 -12.99
C CYS A 834 -4.69 13.90 -11.69
N SER A 835 -3.56 13.19 -11.59
CA SER A 835 -3.12 12.62 -10.31
C SER A 835 -2.58 13.71 -9.38
N ALA A 836 -2.51 13.42 -8.08
CA ALA A 836 -2.04 14.40 -7.10
C ALA A 836 -0.59 14.88 -7.33
N SER A 837 0.28 14.02 -7.88
CA SER A 837 1.66 14.41 -8.20
C SER A 837 1.73 15.26 -9.48
N GLU A 838 0.89 14.99 -10.47
CA GLU A 838 0.74 15.88 -11.64
C GLU A 838 0.15 17.23 -11.25
N ALA A 839 -0.77 17.26 -10.28
CA ALA A 839 -1.36 18.50 -9.76
C ALA A 839 -0.31 19.42 -9.11
N LEU A 840 0.56 18.88 -8.24
CA LEU A 840 1.64 19.66 -7.63
C LEU A 840 2.67 20.16 -8.66
N ASN A 841 3.02 19.34 -9.64
CA ASN A 841 3.92 19.74 -10.72
C ASN A 841 3.26 20.83 -11.62
N PHE A 842 2.00 20.66 -11.97
CA PHE A 842 1.25 21.64 -12.77
C PHE A 842 1.07 22.98 -12.04
N LEU A 843 0.86 22.96 -10.72
CA LEU A 843 0.77 24.15 -9.88
C LEU A 843 2.01 25.04 -10.03
N GLN A 844 3.23 24.48 -10.03
CA GLN A 844 4.44 25.29 -10.14
C GLN A 844 4.64 25.87 -11.55
N VAL A 845 4.28 25.11 -12.59
CA VAL A 845 4.28 25.60 -13.98
C VAL A 845 3.24 26.71 -14.18
N LEU A 846 2.01 26.51 -13.75
CA LEU A 846 0.95 27.51 -13.89
C LEU A 846 1.30 28.79 -13.14
N ARG A 847 1.82 28.69 -11.91
CA ARG A 847 2.34 29.83 -11.14
C ARG A 847 3.40 30.62 -11.92
N THR A 848 4.35 29.92 -12.56
CA THR A 848 5.39 30.52 -13.40
C THR A 848 4.78 31.20 -14.64
N TYR A 849 3.78 30.58 -15.27
CA TYR A 849 3.05 31.15 -16.41
C TYR A 849 2.31 32.45 -16.03
N LEU A 850 1.67 32.48 -14.85
CA LEU A 850 0.99 33.68 -14.36
C LEU A 850 1.97 34.85 -14.20
N VAL A 851 3.13 34.62 -13.58
CA VAL A 851 4.14 35.66 -13.34
C VAL A 851 4.72 36.21 -14.65
N LEU A 852 4.98 35.35 -15.65
CA LEU A 852 5.64 35.76 -16.89
C LEU A 852 4.68 36.39 -17.92
N TRP A 853 3.43 35.91 -18.04
CA TRP A 853 2.53 36.34 -19.14
C TRP A 853 1.18 36.90 -18.72
N VAL A 854 0.68 36.61 -17.51
CA VAL A 854 -0.65 37.07 -17.07
C VAL A 854 -0.54 38.34 -16.26
N LEU A 855 0.14 38.28 -15.10
CA LEU A 855 0.26 39.41 -14.15
C LEU A 855 0.84 40.72 -14.72
N PRO A 856 1.75 40.71 -15.73
CA PRO A 856 2.23 41.95 -16.36
C PRO A 856 1.21 42.62 -17.30
N GLN A 857 0.17 41.90 -17.74
CA GLN A 857 -0.77 42.34 -18.78
C GLN A 857 -2.24 42.31 -18.34
N CYS A 858 -2.53 41.78 -17.14
CA CYS A 858 -3.90 41.56 -16.69
C CYS A 858 -4.58 42.82 -16.13
N ASN A 859 -5.88 42.92 -16.38
CA ASN A 859 -6.77 43.88 -15.71
C ASN A 859 -6.98 43.52 -14.22
N GLU A 860 -7.69 44.38 -13.48
CA GLU A 860 -7.92 44.21 -12.04
C GLU A 860 -8.76 42.96 -11.69
N ASP A 861 -9.79 42.62 -12.49
CA ASP A 861 -10.58 41.40 -12.28
C ASP A 861 -9.73 40.13 -12.40
N MET A 862 -8.90 40.05 -13.44
CA MET A 862 -8.00 38.91 -13.63
C MET A 862 -6.88 38.90 -12.58
N ARG A 863 -6.43 40.06 -12.09
CA ARG A 863 -5.51 40.15 -10.94
C ARG A 863 -6.15 39.54 -9.68
N ASN A 864 -7.40 39.90 -9.38
CA ASN A 864 -8.17 39.30 -8.30
C ASN A 864 -8.35 37.78 -8.48
N ALA A 865 -8.64 37.31 -9.70
CA ALA A 865 -8.69 35.87 -10.00
C ALA A 865 -7.35 35.16 -9.71
N CYS A 866 -6.22 35.78 -10.07
CA CYS A 866 -4.90 35.26 -9.76
C CYS A 866 -4.65 35.21 -8.25
N GLU A 867 -5.03 36.25 -7.49
CA GLU A 867 -4.90 36.29 -6.03
C GLU A 867 -5.68 35.17 -5.34
N VAL A 868 -6.93 34.91 -5.78
CA VAL A 868 -7.76 33.80 -5.28
C VAL A 868 -7.06 32.44 -5.48
N TRP A 869 -6.50 32.19 -6.67
CA TRP A 869 -5.79 30.94 -6.96
C TRP A 869 -4.43 30.84 -6.26
N LEU A 870 -3.70 31.96 -6.12
CA LEU A 870 -2.44 32.04 -5.40
C LEU A 870 -2.62 31.89 -3.87
N ALA A 871 -3.77 32.27 -3.30
CA ALA A 871 -4.08 32.01 -1.89
C ALA A 871 -4.14 30.51 -1.61
N MET A 872 -4.77 29.71 -2.49
CA MET A 872 -4.75 28.25 -2.40
C MET A 872 -3.32 27.68 -2.57
N CYS A 873 -2.51 28.28 -3.45
CA CYS A 873 -1.11 27.89 -3.61
C CYS A 873 -0.32 28.03 -2.31
N LYS A 874 -0.52 29.12 -1.54
CA LYS A 874 0.13 29.29 -0.23
C LYS A 874 -0.22 28.17 0.76
N VAL A 875 -1.46 27.68 0.75
CA VAL A 875 -1.87 26.51 1.56
C VAL A 875 -1.11 25.26 1.14
N LEU A 876 -1.02 24.99 -0.17
CA LEU A 876 -0.30 23.81 -0.70
C LEU A 876 1.21 23.87 -0.46
N ASP A 877 1.81 25.06 -0.50
CA ASP A 877 3.21 25.25 -0.14
C ASP A 877 3.44 24.98 1.36
N ALA A 878 2.57 25.49 2.23
CA ALA A 878 2.62 25.21 3.67
C ALA A 878 2.46 23.70 3.98
N LEU A 879 1.50 23.02 3.36
CA LEU A 879 1.29 21.57 3.52
C LEU A 879 2.51 20.74 3.05
N GLN A 880 3.19 21.17 1.99
CA GLN A 880 4.42 20.52 1.52
C GLN A 880 5.58 20.73 2.51
N LYS A 881 5.74 21.94 3.08
CA LYS A 881 6.74 22.21 4.14
C LYS A 881 6.49 21.37 5.39
N ILE A 882 5.24 21.29 5.86
CA ILE A 882 4.84 20.45 7.01
C ILE A 882 5.18 18.97 6.76
N ALA A 883 5.01 18.49 5.52
CA ALA A 883 5.27 17.09 5.17
C ALA A 883 6.77 16.71 5.23
N VAL A 884 7.68 17.67 5.00
CA VAL A 884 9.14 17.44 5.14
C VAL A 884 9.66 17.79 6.53
N GLY A 885 9.09 18.80 7.18
CA GLY A 885 9.48 19.27 8.53
C GLY A 885 9.89 20.75 8.60
N ASP A 886 9.83 21.48 7.48
CA ASP A 886 10.40 22.84 7.32
C ASP A 886 9.54 23.98 7.92
N GLY A 887 8.72 23.68 8.94
CA GLY A 887 7.98 24.67 9.70
C GLY A 887 6.72 25.25 9.03
N CYS A 888 5.60 25.15 9.74
CA CYS A 888 4.42 26.01 9.65
C CYS A 888 3.59 25.71 10.91
N THR A 889 3.17 26.74 11.62
CA THR A 889 2.36 26.60 12.84
C THR A 889 0.90 26.28 12.48
N ALA A 890 0.17 25.72 13.45
CA ALA A 890 -1.26 25.50 13.29
C ALA A 890 -2.03 26.82 13.09
N VAL A 891 -1.61 27.92 13.71
CA VAL A 891 -2.25 29.25 13.56
C VAL A 891 -2.04 29.81 12.15
N GLU A 892 -0.81 29.74 11.62
CA GLU A 892 -0.53 30.14 10.22
C GLU A 892 -1.34 29.31 9.22
N LEU A 893 -1.38 27.97 9.39
CA LEU A 893 -2.16 27.10 8.52
C LEU A 893 -3.67 27.41 8.60
N GLN A 894 -4.18 27.75 9.79
CA GLN A 894 -5.58 28.17 9.98
C GLN A 894 -5.89 29.45 9.20
N ALA A 895 -5.05 30.47 9.34
CA ALA A 895 -5.22 31.74 8.61
C ALA A 895 -5.15 31.54 7.09
N LEU A 896 -4.19 30.75 6.61
CA LEU A 896 -4.03 30.43 5.19
C LEU A 896 -5.25 29.67 4.63
N VAL A 897 -5.72 28.62 5.31
CA VAL A 897 -6.88 27.84 4.87
C VAL A 897 -8.14 28.70 4.86
N LYS A 898 -8.40 29.46 5.92
CA LYS A 898 -9.57 30.35 6.02
C LYS A 898 -9.57 31.39 4.90
N GLY A 899 -8.46 32.12 4.73
CA GLY A 899 -8.35 33.18 3.72
C GLY A 899 -8.54 32.65 2.29
N HIS A 900 -7.97 31.49 1.95
CA HIS A 900 -8.19 30.85 0.65
C HIS A 900 -9.66 30.49 0.41
N LEU A 901 -10.34 29.93 1.41
CA LEU A 901 -11.75 29.51 1.28
C LEU A 901 -12.69 30.71 1.16
N ASP A 902 -12.46 31.77 1.95
CA ASP A 902 -13.24 33.00 1.88
C ASP A 902 -13.10 33.68 0.51
N LEU A 903 -11.88 33.83 0.01
CA LEU A 903 -11.59 34.42 -1.31
C LEU A 903 -12.22 33.62 -2.45
N ALA A 904 -12.07 32.29 -2.45
CA ALA A 904 -12.63 31.42 -3.49
C ALA A 904 -14.16 31.39 -3.48
N LYS A 905 -14.78 31.42 -2.29
CA LYS A 905 -16.24 31.52 -2.12
C LYS A 905 -16.77 32.88 -2.57
N ALA A 906 -16.06 33.97 -2.29
CA ALA A 906 -16.45 35.31 -2.71
C ALA A 906 -16.44 35.47 -4.24
N ARG A 907 -15.42 34.94 -4.93
CA ARG A 907 -15.32 35.03 -6.39
C ARG A 907 -16.25 34.07 -7.14
N TYR A 908 -16.26 32.79 -6.78
CA TYR A 908 -16.93 31.74 -7.57
C TYR A 908 -18.28 31.29 -7.00
N GLY A 909 -18.67 31.77 -5.82
CA GLY A 909 -19.92 31.38 -5.17
C GLY A 909 -19.95 29.96 -4.62
N ALA A 910 -21.01 29.68 -3.85
CA ALA A 910 -21.19 28.38 -3.19
C ALA A 910 -21.40 27.23 -4.19
N ASP A 911 -22.26 27.42 -5.19
CA ASP A 911 -22.70 26.32 -6.07
C ASP A 911 -21.60 25.80 -7.01
N SER A 912 -20.63 26.63 -7.38
CA SER A 912 -19.55 26.26 -8.31
C SER A 912 -18.29 25.74 -7.59
N PHE A 913 -17.88 26.40 -6.50
CA PHE A 913 -16.64 26.03 -5.80
C PHE A 913 -16.87 25.10 -4.59
N TRP A 914 -17.99 25.25 -3.87
CA TRP A 914 -18.09 24.67 -2.54
C TRP A 914 -18.42 23.18 -2.52
N VAL A 915 -17.49 22.40 -1.97
CA VAL A 915 -17.61 20.95 -1.77
C VAL A 915 -17.37 20.60 -0.31
N PRO A 916 -17.80 19.42 0.19
CA PRO A 916 -17.57 19.03 1.60
C PRO A 916 -16.11 19.12 2.05
N LYS A 917 -15.16 18.94 1.12
CA LYS A 917 -13.72 19.08 1.35
C LYS A 917 -13.29 20.49 1.80
N CYS A 918 -14.06 21.55 1.48
CA CYS A 918 -13.82 22.89 2.01
C CYS A 918 -13.92 22.91 3.53
N HIS A 919 -14.95 22.26 4.09
CA HIS A 919 -15.09 22.12 5.54
C HIS A 919 -14.03 21.16 6.12
N LEU A 920 -13.68 20.06 5.43
CA LEU A 920 -12.62 19.16 5.91
C LEU A 920 -11.25 19.85 6.01
N ALA A 921 -10.95 20.79 5.11
CA ALA A 921 -9.71 21.56 5.16
C ALA A 921 -9.56 22.39 6.45
N LEU A 922 -10.67 22.90 7.01
CA LEU A 922 -10.68 23.66 8.27
C LEU A 922 -10.22 22.85 9.50
N HIS A 923 -10.20 21.52 9.40
CA HIS A 923 -9.71 20.63 10.48
C HIS A 923 -8.21 20.34 10.40
N LEU A 924 -7.56 20.57 9.26
CA LEU A 924 -6.11 20.34 9.10
C LEU A 924 -5.24 21.14 10.09
N PRO A 925 -5.53 22.42 10.41
CA PRO A 925 -4.81 23.16 11.45
C PRO A 925 -4.89 22.50 12.83
N LEU A 926 -6.08 22.06 13.23
CA LEU A 926 -6.32 21.41 14.52
C LEU A 926 -5.62 20.05 14.60
N GLN A 927 -5.65 19.29 13.51
CA GLN A 927 -4.94 18.01 13.38
C GLN A 927 -3.42 18.23 13.41
N LEU A 928 -2.88 19.30 12.81
CA LEU A 928 -1.47 19.65 12.92
C LEU A 928 -1.07 19.95 14.37
N ALA A 929 -1.84 20.75 15.11
CA ALA A 929 -1.60 21.01 16.53
C ALA A 929 -1.63 19.72 17.36
N LYS A 930 -2.59 18.82 17.09
CA LYS A 930 -2.83 17.60 17.86
C LYS A 930 -1.82 16.47 17.61
N HIS A 931 -1.37 16.31 16.37
CA HIS A 931 -0.49 15.21 15.95
C HIS A 931 0.96 15.65 15.69
N SER A 932 1.25 16.96 15.81
CA SER A 932 2.54 17.60 15.52
C SER A 932 3.05 17.41 14.08
N CYS A 933 2.22 16.87 13.18
CA CYS A 933 2.49 16.73 11.76
C CYS A 933 1.18 16.49 10.98
N LEU A 934 1.22 16.66 9.65
CA LEU A 934 0.15 16.22 8.74
C LEU A 934 0.69 15.19 7.75
N MET A 935 0.23 13.96 7.86
CA MET A 935 0.60 12.86 6.97
C MET A 935 -0.24 12.89 5.69
N SER A 936 0.23 12.23 4.64
CA SER A 936 -0.48 12.11 3.36
C SER A 936 -0.40 10.72 2.75
N CYS A 937 -1.37 10.36 1.90
CA CYS A 937 -1.45 8.99 1.37
C CYS A 937 -0.68 8.74 0.06
N PHE A 938 0.21 9.64 -0.35
CA PHE A 938 1.11 9.42 -1.50
C PHE A 938 1.90 8.10 -1.38
N VAL A 939 2.38 7.76 -0.18
CA VAL A 939 3.09 6.50 0.11
C VAL A 939 2.15 5.29 0.01
N HIS A 940 0.92 5.40 0.50
CA HIS A 940 -0.08 4.35 0.44
C HIS A 940 -0.50 4.04 -1.00
N GLU A 941 -0.67 5.06 -1.86
CA GLU A 941 -0.92 4.84 -3.29
C GLU A 941 0.21 4.06 -3.98
N ARG A 942 1.47 4.30 -3.61
CA ARG A 942 2.60 3.51 -4.13
C ARG A 942 2.60 2.10 -3.56
N LYS A 943 2.41 1.92 -2.25
CA LYS A 943 2.30 0.61 -1.59
C LYS A 943 1.16 -0.22 -2.17
N HIS A 944 0.05 0.41 -2.52
CA HIS A 944 -1.08 -0.21 -3.24
C HIS A 944 -0.67 -0.78 -4.60
N LYS A 945 0.31 -0.22 -5.30
CA LYS A 945 0.80 -0.78 -6.57
C LYS A 945 1.48 -2.14 -6.36
N ILE A 946 2.12 -2.37 -5.20
CA ILE A 946 2.71 -3.67 -4.84
C ILE A 946 1.60 -4.71 -4.66
N VAL A 947 0.62 -4.43 -3.80
CA VAL A 947 -0.51 -5.36 -3.56
C VAL A 947 -1.32 -5.59 -4.85
N LYS A 948 -1.60 -4.53 -5.63
CA LYS A 948 -2.25 -4.63 -6.96
C LYS A 948 -1.46 -5.54 -7.91
N LYS A 949 -0.12 -5.40 -7.98
CA LYS A 949 0.78 -6.22 -8.83
C LYS A 949 0.69 -7.70 -8.45
N ILE A 950 0.73 -8.02 -7.15
CA ILE A 950 0.62 -9.39 -6.63
C ILE A 950 -0.78 -9.94 -6.86
N SER A 951 -1.81 -9.26 -6.36
CA SER A 951 -3.21 -9.71 -6.42
C SER A 951 -3.69 -9.93 -7.85
N ASN A 952 -3.20 -9.15 -8.83
CA ASN A 952 -3.47 -9.33 -10.26
C ASN A 952 -3.01 -10.71 -10.78
N GLN A 953 -1.90 -11.23 -10.27
CA GLN A 953 -1.32 -12.52 -10.67
C GLN A 953 -1.94 -13.72 -9.95
N VAL A 954 -2.63 -13.51 -8.83
CA VAL A 954 -3.37 -14.56 -8.11
C VAL A 954 -4.62 -14.95 -8.91
N LEU A 955 -4.50 -16.01 -9.71
CA LEU A 955 -5.58 -16.54 -10.56
C LEU A 955 -6.59 -17.41 -9.79
N ASP A 956 -6.21 -18.00 -8.66
CA ASP A 956 -7.10 -18.78 -7.81
C ASP A 956 -7.80 -17.86 -6.81
N THR A 957 -9.10 -17.64 -7.01
CA THR A 957 -9.95 -16.82 -6.13
C THR A 957 -10.74 -17.66 -5.12
N SER A 958 -10.29 -18.88 -4.79
CA SER A 958 -11.00 -19.81 -3.89
C SER A 958 -10.68 -19.56 -2.41
N ARG A 959 -10.05 -20.53 -1.72
CA ARG A 959 -9.81 -20.55 -0.27
C ARG A 959 -8.48 -19.94 0.17
N ALA A 960 -7.47 -19.91 -0.70
CA ALA A 960 -6.12 -19.46 -0.37
C ALA A 960 -5.76 -18.08 -0.95
N PHE A 961 -6.77 -17.26 -1.31
CA PHE A 961 -6.56 -16.00 -2.03
C PHE A 961 -5.86 -14.95 -1.16
N GLU A 962 -6.40 -14.68 0.03
CA GLU A 962 -5.82 -13.77 1.02
C GLU A 962 -4.42 -14.21 1.44
N LYS A 963 -4.26 -15.50 1.79
CA LYS A 963 -2.96 -16.10 2.12
C LYS A 963 -1.92 -15.90 1.03
N SER A 964 -2.27 -16.20 -0.23
CA SER A 964 -1.34 -16.05 -1.36
C SER A 964 -0.89 -14.61 -1.58
N ILE A 965 -1.74 -13.62 -1.27
CA ILE A 965 -1.36 -12.20 -1.33
C ILE A 965 -0.43 -11.85 -0.17
N LEU A 966 -0.77 -12.25 1.06
CA LEU A 966 0.04 -11.94 2.24
C LEU A 966 1.40 -12.64 2.24
N ASP A 967 1.49 -13.89 1.76
CA ASP A 967 2.75 -14.58 1.54
C ASP A 967 3.66 -13.72 0.63
N ASP A 968 3.23 -13.42 -0.60
CA ASP A 968 4.04 -12.70 -1.59
C ASP A 968 4.37 -11.26 -1.12
N VAL A 969 3.49 -10.62 -0.34
CA VAL A 969 3.74 -9.29 0.28
C VAL A 969 4.79 -9.39 1.40
N LEU A 970 4.66 -10.35 2.32
CA LEU A 970 5.59 -10.55 3.43
C LEU A 970 7.00 -10.83 2.90
N HIS A 971 7.14 -11.73 1.92
CA HIS A 971 8.43 -12.07 1.33
C HIS A 971 9.11 -10.83 0.71
N GLY A 972 8.39 -10.04 -0.08
CA GLY A 972 8.93 -8.82 -0.67
C GLY A 972 9.29 -7.78 0.39
N HIS A 973 8.47 -7.63 1.43
CA HIS A 973 8.72 -6.65 2.50
C HIS A 973 9.93 -7.04 3.36
N VAL A 974 10.09 -8.32 3.71
CA VAL A 974 11.28 -8.84 4.42
C VAL A 974 12.56 -8.58 3.63
N GLN A 975 12.56 -8.80 2.30
CA GLN A 975 13.71 -8.50 1.46
C GLN A 975 14.06 -7.00 1.47
N GLN A 976 13.06 -6.13 1.45
CA GLN A 976 13.25 -4.68 1.53
C GLN A 976 13.73 -4.20 2.91
N LEU A 977 13.36 -4.88 4.00
CA LEU A 977 13.85 -4.56 5.34
C LEU A 977 15.31 -4.99 5.54
N ALA A 978 15.75 -6.05 4.86
CA ALA A 978 17.12 -6.56 4.94
C ALA A 978 18.13 -5.76 4.11
N ASP A 979 17.69 -5.04 3.08
CA ASP A 979 18.53 -4.27 2.17
C ASP A 979 18.54 -2.76 2.55
N PRO A 980 19.70 -2.19 2.95
CA PRO A 980 19.81 -0.76 3.27
C PRO A 980 19.28 0.18 2.17
N ALA A 981 19.35 -0.21 0.90
CA ALA A 981 18.91 0.62 -0.23
C ALA A 981 17.38 0.83 -0.29
N PHE A 982 16.60 0.03 0.43
CA PHE A 982 15.14 0.17 0.54
C PHE A 982 14.69 0.79 1.88
N LEU A 983 15.63 1.06 2.77
CA LEU A 983 15.41 1.85 3.98
C LEU A 983 15.66 3.33 3.70
N PRO A 984 15.19 4.23 4.59
CA PRO A 984 15.40 5.66 4.43
C PRO A 984 16.86 5.97 4.80
N GLY A 985 17.74 5.97 3.80
CA GLY A 985 19.16 6.25 3.99
C GLY A 985 19.36 7.63 4.62
N GLU A 986 20.18 7.70 5.66
CA GLU A 986 20.41 8.95 6.39
C GLU A 986 21.63 9.70 5.88
N GLY A 987 21.43 10.99 5.59
CA GLY A 987 22.50 11.86 5.16
C GLY A 987 22.97 11.57 3.74
N VAL A 988 24.11 12.15 3.39
CA VAL A 988 24.55 12.27 2.01
C VAL A 988 25.33 11.03 1.58
N HIS A 989 24.83 10.32 0.56
CA HIS A 989 25.44 9.08 0.07
C HIS A 989 25.17 8.85 -1.43
N LEU A 990 26.00 8.03 -2.09
CA LEU A 990 25.79 7.63 -3.48
C LEU A 990 24.73 6.53 -3.60
N VAL A 991 23.91 6.59 -4.65
CA VAL A 991 22.94 5.53 -4.99
C VAL A 991 23.57 4.62 -6.04
N GLN A 992 23.76 3.34 -5.68
CA GLN A 992 24.38 2.32 -6.55
C GLN A 992 25.73 2.78 -7.16
N PRO A 993 26.75 3.08 -6.32
CA PRO A 993 28.05 3.53 -6.82
C PRO A 993 28.72 2.49 -7.72
N VAL A 994 29.30 2.99 -8.82
CA VAL A 994 30.11 2.20 -9.75
C VAL A 994 31.56 2.24 -9.28
N ARG A 995 32.12 1.06 -8.97
CA ARG A 995 33.54 0.88 -8.64
C ARG A 995 34.44 1.03 -9.88
N PRO A 996 35.68 1.50 -9.70
CA PRO A 996 36.02 2.83 -9.21
C PRO A 996 35.82 3.88 -10.34
N ALA A 997 35.99 5.16 -10.03
CA ALA A 997 35.92 6.24 -11.01
C ALA A 997 36.90 6.03 -12.20
N PRO A 998 36.60 6.52 -13.42
CA PRO A 998 37.52 6.42 -14.56
C PRO A 998 38.91 6.99 -14.23
N ALA A 999 39.99 6.32 -14.65
CA ALA A 999 41.35 6.66 -14.22
C ALA A 999 41.76 8.13 -14.46
N LYS A 1000 41.30 8.76 -15.55
CA LYS A 1000 41.52 10.19 -15.81
C LYS A 1000 40.84 11.09 -14.76
N LEU A 1001 39.62 10.74 -14.34
CA LEU A 1001 38.89 11.47 -13.30
C LEU A 1001 39.55 11.26 -11.92
N GLN A 1002 40.06 10.06 -11.64
CA GLN A 1002 40.85 9.85 -10.41
C GLN A 1002 42.09 10.73 -10.37
N ALA A 1003 42.88 10.77 -11.45
CA ALA A 1003 44.09 11.57 -11.51
C ALA A 1003 43.81 13.06 -11.26
N GLU A 1004 42.76 13.61 -11.88
CA GLU A 1004 42.38 15.01 -11.73
C GLU A 1004 41.80 15.33 -10.34
N LEU A 1005 40.98 14.45 -9.77
CA LEU A 1005 40.47 14.64 -8.41
C LEU A 1005 41.56 14.53 -7.34
N ARG A 1006 42.53 13.62 -7.50
CA ARG A 1006 43.72 13.56 -6.64
C ARG A 1006 44.55 14.85 -6.75
N ARG A 1007 44.71 15.40 -7.95
CA ARG A 1007 45.41 16.67 -8.21
C ARG A 1007 44.70 17.88 -7.59
N CYS A 1008 43.38 17.95 -7.68
CA CYS A 1008 42.60 19.14 -7.31
C CYS A 1008 42.09 19.14 -5.85
N LEU A 1009 41.85 17.97 -5.25
CA LEU A 1009 41.28 17.85 -3.89
C LEU A 1009 42.21 17.14 -2.89
N ASN A 1010 43.42 16.72 -3.30
CA ASN A 1010 44.38 15.97 -2.46
C ASN A 1010 43.80 14.69 -1.81
N ILE A 1011 42.82 14.06 -2.48
CA ILE A 1011 42.19 12.81 -2.05
C ILE A 1011 43.19 11.66 -2.08
N GLN A 1012 43.25 10.87 -1.01
CA GLN A 1012 44.15 9.70 -0.92
C GLN A 1012 43.39 8.37 -1.11
N GLY A 1013 42.11 8.29 -0.71
CA GLY A 1013 41.32 7.06 -0.72
C GLY A 1013 40.79 6.60 -2.08
N GLU A 1014 39.89 5.61 -2.04
CA GLU A 1014 39.15 5.13 -3.22
C GLU A 1014 38.10 6.16 -3.64
N ILE A 1015 38.06 6.46 -4.93
CA ILE A 1015 37.09 7.39 -5.52
C ILE A 1015 36.02 6.58 -6.26
N MET A 1016 34.80 6.61 -5.73
CA MET A 1016 33.62 6.03 -6.38
C MET A 1016 32.86 7.08 -7.20
N THR A 1017 32.17 6.66 -8.26
CA THR A 1017 31.28 7.52 -9.07
C THR A 1017 29.87 6.97 -9.12
N ALA A 1018 28.85 7.84 -9.12
CA ALA A 1018 27.47 7.46 -9.36
C ALA A 1018 26.73 8.47 -10.26
N ASN A 1019 25.73 7.98 -10.99
CA ASN A 1019 24.79 8.83 -11.73
C ASN A 1019 23.68 9.40 -10.84
N GLN A 1020 23.65 9.04 -9.55
CA GLN A 1020 22.61 9.44 -8.62
C GLN A 1020 23.17 9.46 -7.20
N ALA A 1021 22.80 10.47 -6.41
CA ALA A 1021 23.14 10.57 -4.99
C ALA A 1021 21.96 11.11 -4.18
N VAL A 1022 21.92 10.78 -2.90
CA VAL A 1022 21.00 11.38 -1.93
C VAL A 1022 21.67 12.61 -1.32
N HIS A 1023 20.98 13.76 -1.36
CA HIS A 1023 21.45 15.01 -0.75
C HIS A 1023 20.91 15.16 0.68
N ALA A 1024 21.29 16.22 1.40
CA ALA A 1024 20.95 16.42 2.81
C ALA A 1024 19.43 16.46 3.11
N GLY A 1025 18.59 16.79 2.13
CA GLY A 1025 17.13 16.70 2.22
C GLY A 1025 16.54 15.28 2.06
N ASN A 1026 17.40 14.24 2.05
CA ASN A 1026 17.05 12.83 1.90
C ASN A 1026 16.25 12.48 0.63
N PHE A 1027 16.39 13.24 -0.45
CA PHE A 1027 15.89 12.83 -1.76
C PHE A 1027 17.04 12.55 -2.72
N ALA A 1028 16.77 11.73 -3.75
CA ALA A 1028 17.78 11.44 -4.75
C ALA A 1028 17.78 12.48 -5.87
N VAL A 1029 18.97 12.97 -6.20
CA VAL A 1029 19.30 13.84 -7.34
C VAL A 1029 20.01 12.98 -8.37
N SER A 1030 19.69 13.15 -9.65
CA SER A 1030 20.32 12.39 -10.73
C SER A 1030 21.16 13.27 -11.65
N ALA A 1031 22.14 12.65 -12.31
CA ALA A 1031 22.82 13.21 -13.46
C ALA A 1031 21.81 13.78 -14.49
N LYS A 1032 22.11 14.98 -14.98
CA LYS A 1032 21.30 15.84 -15.87
C LYS A 1032 20.11 16.56 -15.22
N ASP A 1033 19.80 16.31 -13.94
CA ASP A 1033 18.85 17.14 -13.20
C ASP A 1033 19.45 18.55 -12.96
N LEU A 1034 18.58 19.55 -12.84
CA LEU A 1034 18.95 20.90 -12.42
C LEU A 1034 18.72 21.03 -10.91
N ALA A 1035 19.70 21.54 -10.18
CA ALA A 1035 19.70 21.59 -8.71
C ALA A 1035 19.85 23.03 -8.19
N VAL A 1036 19.17 23.33 -7.09
CA VAL A 1036 19.40 24.52 -6.25
C VAL A 1036 20.55 24.20 -5.29
N LEU A 1037 21.51 25.11 -5.23
CA LEU A 1037 22.71 25.04 -4.41
C LEU A 1037 22.75 26.22 -3.44
N HIS A 1038 23.05 25.98 -2.17
CA HIS A 1038 23.35 27.04 -1.20
C HIS A 1038 24.85 27.00 -0.85
N LEU A 1039 25.61 27.96 -1.39
CA LEU A 1039 27.06 28.12 -1.17
C LEU A 1039 27.31 29.55 -0.67
N ASP A 1040 28.05 29.70 0.42
CA ASP A 1040 28.48 31.01 0.97
C ASP A 1040 27.34 32.05 1.12
N GLY A 1041 26.16 31.57 1.53
CA GLY A 1041 24.94 32.38 1.69
C GLY A 1041 24.22 32.73 0.37
N GLN A 1042 24.77 32.37 -0.78
CA GLN A 1042 24.17 32.59 -2.10
C GLN A 1042 23.36 31.38 -2.58
N ARG A 1043 22.20 31.66 -3.19
CA ARG A 1043 21.36 30.65 -3.87
C ARG A 1043 21.75 30.58 -5.34
N LEU A 1044 22.47 29.53 -5.71
CA LEU A 1044 22.88 29.24 -7.09
C LEU A 1044 22.01 28.13 -7.69
N VAL A 1045 22.05 28.01 -9.02
CA VAL A 1045 21.41 26.93 -9.77
C VAL A 1045 22.45 26.29 -10.68
N GLY A 1046 22.50 24.95 -10.71
CA GLY A 1046 23.48 24.23 -11.53
C GLY A 1046 22.98 22.88 -12.01
N ARG A 1047 23.39 22.50 -13.22
CA ARG A 1047 23.04 21.22 -13.84
C ARG A 1047 24.03 20.14 -13.40
N VAL A 1048 23.52 19.07 -12.78
CA VAL A 1048 24.34 17.97 -12.27
C VAL A 1048 24.92 17.15 -13.40
N GLY A 1049 26.22 16.94 -13.40
CA GLY A 1049 26.93 16.06 -14.33
C GLY A 1049 26.98 14.63 -13.82
N TYR A 1050 27.65 14.44 -12.68
CA TYR A 1050 27.83 13.16 -11.98
C TYR A 1050 28.12 13.41 -10.50
N HIS A 1051 28.03 12.37 -9.67
CA HIS A 1051 28.39 12.41 -8.26
C HIS A 1051 29.61 11.54 -7.99
N ILE A 1052 30.41 11.91 -6.99
CA ILE A 1052 31.57 11.16 -6.51
C ILE A 1052 31.52 10.98 -5.00
N GLN A 1053 32.22 9.98 -4.49
CA GLN A 1053 32.48 9.79 -3.07
C GLN A 1053 33.96 9.48 -2.87
N ALA A 1054 34.56 10.17 -1.90
CA ALA A 1054 35.97 10.11 -1.55
C ALA A 1054 36.11 10.47 -0.06
N ASP A 1055 36.93 9.72 0.67
CA ASP A 1055 37.28 10.00 2.08
C ASP A 1055 36.04 10.32 2.94
N ALA A 1056 35.02 9.45 2.83
CA ALA A 1056 33.67 9.53 3.42
C ALA A 1056 32.76 10.70 2.95
N SER A 1057 33.27 11.72 2.28
CA SER A 1057 32.47 12.83 1.73
C SER A 1057 31.94 12.54 0.32
N CYS A 1058 30.72 13.01 0.03
CA CYS A 1058 30.14 12.94 -1.31
C CYS A 1058 30.09 14.32 -1.98
N TRP A 1059 30.51 14.39 -3.24
CA TRP A 1059 30.55 15.61 -4.05
C TRP A 1059 29.73 15.45 -5.33
N SER A 1060 29.33 16.58 -5.91
CA SER A 1060 28.55 16.68 -7.14
C SER A 1060 29.24 17.62 -8.11
N HIS A 1061 29.54 17.14 -9.31
CA HIS A 1061 29.94 18.00 -10.42
C HIS A 1061 28.70 18.76 -10.93
N VAL A 1062 28.75 20.08 -10.93
CA VAL A 1062 27.65 20.95 -11.37
C VAL A 1062 28.13 21.99 -12.38
N THR A 1063 27.40 22.15 -13.48
CA THR A 1063 27.59 23.27 -14.41
C THR A 1063 26.64 24.39 -14.01
N LEU A 1064 27.16 25.50 -13.50
CA LEU A 1064 26.39 26.61 -12.93
C LEU A 1064 25.69 27.42 -14.02
N TRP A 1065 24.49 27.93 -13.70
CA TRP A 1065 23.70 28.80 -14.57
C TRP A 1065 23.63 30.19 -13.95
N LYS A 1066 23.74 31.22 -14.79
CA LYS A 1066 23.75 32.62 -14.33
C LYS A 1066 22.32 33.12 -14.19
N HIS A 1067 21.97 33.67 -13.03
CA HIS A 1067 20.66 34.28 -12.80
C HIS A 1067 20.56 35.61 -13.56
N VAL A 1068 19.40 35.89 -14.16
CA VAL A 1068 19.14 37.14 -14.89
C VAL A 1068 18.12 37.98 -14.13
N HIS A 1069 16.88 37.50 -14.03
CA HIS A 1069 15.83 38.09 -13.20
C HIS A 1069 14.70 37.10 -12.97
N GLY A 1070 14.06 37.11 -11.80
CA GLY A 1070 12.92 36.22 -11.50
C GLY A 1070 13.25 34.74 -11.77
N ALA A 1071 12.50 34.11 -12.68
CA ALA A 1071 12.70 32.72 -13.13
C ALA A 1071 13.65 32.55 -14.34
N MET A 1072 14.25 33.64 -14.85
CA MET A 1072 15.11 33.63 -16.03
C MET A 1072 16.59 33.42 -15.66
N PHE A 1073 17.24 32.52 -16.39
CA PHE A 1073 18.66 32.18 -16.26
C PHE A 1073 19.31 32.13 -17.64
N THR A 1074 20.62 32.32 -17.72
CA THR A 1074 21.43 31.97 -18.89
C THR A 1074 22.31 30.77 -18.61
N LEU A 1075 22.52 29.94 -19.64
CA LEU A 1075 23.45 28.84 -19.58
C LEU A 1075 24.88 29.39 -19.47
N SER A 1076 25.72 28.71 -18.69
CA SER A 1076 27.16 29.01 -18.60
C SER A 1076 27.96 27.73 -18.73
N GLU A 1077 29.24 27.86 -19.06
CA GLU A 1077 30.21 26.76 -19.04
C GLU A 1077 30.94 26.64 -17.68
N ASP A 1078 30.63 27.53 -16.73
CA ASP A 1078 31.24 27.53 -15.39
C ASP A 1078 30.94 26.21 -14.66
N VAL A 1079 31.97 25.42 -14.38
CA VAL A 1079 31.86 24.15 -13.65
C VAL A 1079 32.37 24.33 -12.22
N ALA A 1080 31.60 23.80 -11.26
CA ALA A 1080 32.02 23.67 -9.88
C ALA A 1080 31.91 22.20 -9.42
N LEU A 1081 32.74 21.83 -8.45
CA LEU A 1081 32.64 20.59 -7.72
C LEU A 1081 32.26 20.94 -6.27
N VAL A 1082 31.03 20.60 -5.89
CA VAL A 1082 30.41 21.04 -4.64
C VAL A 1082 30.12 19.84 -3.75
N GLU A 1083 30.23 19.95 -2.43
CA GLU A 1083 29.75 18.87 -1.58
C GLU A 1083 28.24 18.66 -1.79
N THR A 1084 27.80 17.42 -1.97
CA THR A 1084 26.41 17.06 -2.27
C THR A 1084 25.45 17.49 -1.14
N ARG A 1085 25.96 17.80 0.06
CA ARG A 1085 25.19 18.41 1.15
C ARG A 1085 24.62 19.80 0.83
N HIS A 1086 25.26 20.56 -0.07
CA HIS A 1086 24.81 21.91 -0.48
C HIS A 1086 23.67 21.90 -1.49
N ILE A 1087 23.34 20.73 -2.07
CA ILE A 1087 22.14 20.60 -2.90
C ILE A 1087 20.92 20.63 -1.99
N HIS A 1088 20.04 21.62 -2.21
CA HIS A 1088 18.82 21.79 -1.43
C HIS A 1088 17.60 21.15 -2.10
N ALA A 1089 17.47 21.27 -3.42
CA ALA A 1089 16.31 20.77 -4.17
C ALA A 1089 16.59 20.64 -5.68
N THR A 1090 15.69 19.98 -6.40
CA THR A 1090 15.75 19.82 -7.88
C THR A 1090 14.68 20.66 -8.58
N CYS A 1091 15.04 21.34 -9.67
CA CYS A 1091 14.17 22.22 -10.45
C CYS A 1091 13.69 21.57 -11.77
N ALA A 1092 12.48 21.91 -12.20
CA ALA A 1092 12.12 21.75 -13.61
C ALA A 1092 12.61 22.98 -14.41
N PHE A 1093 12.99 22.78 -15.67
CA PHE A 1093 13.52 23.87 -16.50
C PHE A 1093 13.14 23.71 -17.97
N SER A 1094 13.04 24.83 -18.69
CA SER A 1094 12.90 24.91 -20.15
C SER A 1094 14.07 25.73 -20.71
N VAL A 1095 14.58 25.39 -21.89
CA VAL A 1095 15.73 26.06 -22.53
C VAL A 1095 15.35 26.49 -23.94
N GLN A 1096 15.71 27.71 -24.32
CA GLN A 1096 15.51 28.27 -25.65
C GLN A 1096 16.75 29.12 -26.03
N GLY A 1097 17.61 28.57 -26.89
CA GLY A 1097 18.94 29.14 -27.11
C GLY A 1097 19.76 29.10 -25.81
N ASP A 1098 20.44 30.20 -25.50
CA ASP A 1098 21.26 30.35 -24.28
C ASP A 1098 20.43 30.77 -23.05
N SER A 1099 19.13 31.03 -23.23
CA SER A 1099 18.20 31.42 -22.17
C SER A 1099 17.43 30.20 -21.62
N ALA A 1100 17.16 30.21 -20.33
CA ALA A 1100 16.37 29.20 -19.65
C ALA A 1100 15.34 29.80 -18.69
N VAL A 1101 14.18 29.13 -18.60
CA VAL A 1101 13.16 29.36 -17.57
C VAL A 1101 13.30 28.25 -16.53
N VAL A 1102 13.53 28.61 -15.27
CA VAL A 1102 13.68 27.65 -14.17
C VAL A 1102 12.51 27.76 -13.20
N VAL A 1103 11.80 26.66 -13.01
CA VAL A 1103 10.79 26.51 -11.98
C VAL A 1103 11.50 26.15 -10.68
N LEU A 1104 11.70 27.16 -9.84
CA LEU A 1104 12.28 27.00 -8.51
C LEU A 1104 11.24 26.33 -7.58
N PRO A 1105 11.67 25.34 -6.76
CA PRO A 1105 10.86 24.75 -5.70
C PRO A 1105 10.75 25.68 -4.49
#